data_AF-A0AAD6GA43-F1
#
_entry.id   AF-A0AAD6GA43-F1
#
_cell.length_a   1.000
_cell.length_b   1.000
_cell.length_c   1.000
_cell.angle_alpha   90.00
_cell.angle_beta   90.00
_cell.angle_gamma   90.00
#
_symmetry.space_group_name_H-M   'P 1'
#
loop_
_entity.id
_entity.type
_entity.pdbx_description
1 polymer ?
#
loop_
_entity_poly.entity_id
_entity_poly.type
_entity_poly.pdbx_seq_one_letter_code
_entity_poly.pdbx_strand_id
1 'polypeptide(L)'
;MSSPLRIATVGCGHGALNEIYHNLSVEMGKRSWDSVDCVIIGGDFQSLRNSNDATCISVPPKYKSMGDFHEYYSGERVAPVLTIFCGGNHEAGNYLFELYYGGWVAPNIYYLGAANVLRLGPLRISGMSGIWKGYDYGKSHYERLPYNDEDVQSIYHTREIDVRKLLQVRTQVDIGLSHDWPRAIEKSGDSEALFRKKKHLREDSIHGRLGSKAARDVLDRLRPAYWFSAHLHARFALTMGHDGTAIQKTEPSCDEPLEWRYASVAAPVTPVKAKSSPGEQTSPEKAFDNAEGSEQTRLEAWQTFGARVSPKERAENERIRSEFNDPSRAPTAPSNFQVTWREVKGDNREMTTHKPAAPQVQNDDEIALDSSSSESGSPSSSPPAKRAAPAPAPAAMDGICESKTIMDDSIPENVRSKLPTSLQAAPVDSISEAIRSKLPASLTQPVRRPEPPKMSHPEAIKNRVTKFLALDKPGGHGPYLELLEVKPISDQPNTSLQRPFRLQYDKEWLAITRAFAQDLRIGEFKAETPVNRGDAEYLQSIMEAEEWIEKNVVAQDKLDVPYNFVRVAPVFDPSVPVTTLDTPPEYPNPQTAEFCELVGIENKLALSDEELAARMARGPRPNSRSNFDPSHRRGARGRRQGRGGPRRGGQRSG
;
A
#
# COMPACT_ATOMS: atom_id res chain seq x y z
N MET A 1 -35.08 -9.16 10.73
CA MET A 1 -33.66 -8.97 10.33
C MET A 1 -33.58 -7.67 9.56
N SER A 2 -32.48 -6.91 9.65
CA SER A 2 -32.31 -5.74 8.77
C SER A 2 -32.16 -6.21 7.32
N SER A 3 -32.71 -5.46 6.38
CA SER A 3 -32.35 -5.60 4.96
C SER A 3 -30.86 -5.29 4.78
N PRO A 4 -30.18 -5.94 3.82
CA PRO A 4 -28.80 -5.61 3.47
C PRO A 4 -28.71 -4.20 2.86
N LEU A 5 -27.52 -3.61 2.92
CA LEU A 5 -27.22 -2.36 2.23
C LEU A 5 -26.59 -2.69 0.87
N ARG A 6 -27.05 -1.98 -0.16
CA ARG A 6 -26.57 -2.10 -1.55
C ARG A 6 -25.39 -1.16 -1.72
N ILE A 7 -24.19 -1.72 -1.70
CA ILE A 7 -22.94 -0.97 -1.81
C ILE A 7 -22.35 -1.21 -3.19
N ALA A 8 -21.99 -0.14 -3.89
CA ALA A 8 -21.05 -0.22 -5.00
C ALA A 8 -19.64 -0.03 -4.45
N THR A 9 -18.70 -0.90 -4.80
CA THR A 9 -17.29 -0.72 -4.45
C THR A 9 -16.46 -0.58 -5.73
N VAL A 10 -15.49 0.33 -5.68
CA VAL A 10 -14.64 0.76 -6.79
C VAL A 10 -13.18 0.68 -6.35
N GLY A 11 -12.28 0.30 -7.27
CA GLY A 11 -10.84 0.33 -7.04
C GLY A 11 -10.26 1.74 -7.06
N CYS A 12 -9.27 2.00 -7.91
CA CYS A 12 -8.68 3.35 -8.01
C CYS A 12 -9.57 4.28 -8.85
N GLY A 13 -9.73 5.55 -8.45
CA GLY A 13 -10.61 6.51 -9.16
C GLY A 13 -10.01 7.16 -10.42
N HIS A 14 -8.73 7.55 -10.37
CA HIS A 14 -7.96 8.30 -11.39
C HIS A 14 -8.70 9.51 -11.97
N GLY A 15 -9.54 10.19 -11.17
CA GLY A 15 -10.27 11.40 -11.58
C GLY A 15 -11.31 11.18 -12.68
N ALA A 16 -11.92 9.98 -12.76
CA ALA A 16 -12.92 9.60 -13.75
C ALA A 16 -14.32 9.32 -13.13
N LEU A 17 -14.79 10.21 -12.25
CA LEU A 17 -16.06 10.08 -11.54
C LEU A 17 -17.27 10.03 -12.48
N ASN A 18 -17.23 10.77 -13.59
CA ASN A 18 -18.25 10.76 -14.63
C ASN A 18 -18.38 9.38 -15.29
N GLU A 19 -17.25 8.67 -15.51
CA GLU A 19 -17.27 7.28 -16.00
C GLU A 19 -17.81 6.33 -14.93
N ILE A 20 -17.36 6.49 -13.67
CA ILE A 20 -17.77 5.67 -12.53
C ILE A 20 -19.28 5.74 -12.31
N TYR A 21 -19.89 6.94 -12.27
CA TYR A 21 -21.34 7.08 -12.08
C TYR A 21 -22.16 6.63 -13.31
N HIS A 22 -21.62 6.77 -14.52
CA HIS A 22 -22.24 6.22 -15.72
C HIS A 22 -22.28 4.68 -15.68
N ASN A 23 -21.14 4.04 -15.45
CA ASN A 23 -21.05 2.59 -15.42
C ASN A 23 -21.75 1.97 -14.20
N LEU A 24 -21.78 2.67 -13.06
CA LEU A 24 -22.63 2.33 -11.92
C LEU A 24 -24.11 2.20 -12.34
N SER A 25 -24.62 3.17 -13.11
CA SER A 25 -25.99 3.18 -13.61
C SER A 25 -26.27 2.00 -14.56
N VAL A 26 -25.28 1.64 -15.38
CA VAL A 26 -25.35 0.48 -16.29
C VAL A 26 -25.34 -0.86 -15.52
N GLU A 27 -24.48 -1.04 -14.52
CA GLU A 27 -24.45 -2.26 -13.70
C GLU A 27 -25.68 -2.41 -12.80
N MET A 28 -26.21 -1.30 -12.25
CA MET A 28 -27.48 -1.31 -11.51
C MET A 28 -28.64 -1.79 -12.40
N GLY A 29 -28.71 -1.30 -13.65
CA GLY A 29 -29.70 -1.76 -14.63
C GLY A 29 -29.59 -3.27 -14.92
N LYS A 30 -28.37 -3.80 -15.06
CA LYS A 30 -28.13 -5.24 -15.26
C LYS A 30 -28.56 -6.09 -14.06
N ARG A 31 -28.38 -5.62 -12.82
CA ARG A 31 -28.85 -6.30 -11.60
C ARG A 31 -30.31 -6.01 -11.23
N SER A 32 -31.03 -5.21 -12.00
CA SER A 32 -32.38 -4.71 -11.66
C SER A 32 -32.43 -4.03 -10.28
N TRP A 33 -31.45 -3.19 -9.99
CA TRP A 33 -31.38 -2.36 -8.78
C TRP A 33 -31.80 -0.93 -9.10
N ASP A 34 -32.85 -0.43 -8.45
CA ASP A 34 -33.31 0.95 -8.61
C ASP A 34 -32.36 1.99 -7.97
N SER A 35 -31.56 1.56 -6.99
CA SER A 35 -30.63 2.39 -6.23
C SER A 35 -29.58 1.57 -5.47
N VAL A 36 -28.40 2.16 -5.28
CA VAL A 36 -27.43 1.81 -4.23
C VAL A 36 -27.51 2.79 -3.06
N ASP A 37 -27.13 2.35 -1.86
CA ASP A 37 -27.07 3.18 -0.65
C ASP A 37 -25.80 4.04 -0.59
N CYS A 38 -24.68 3.54 -1.11
CA CYS A 38 -23.38 4.21 -1.09
C CYS A 38 -22.42 3.64 -2.15
N VAL A 39 -21.50 4.49 -2.64
CA VAL A 39 -20.31 4.11 -3.42
C VAL A 39 -19.07 4.22 -2.52
N ILE A 40 -18.24 3.18 -2.48
CA ILE A 40 -16.94 3.18 -1.80
C ILE A 40 -15.84 3.18 -2.87
N ILE A 41 -14.98 4.19 -2.89
CA ILE A 41 -13.81 4.26 -3.79
C ILE A 41 -12.54 4.00 -2.97
N GLY A 42 -11.71 3.06 -3.43
CA GLY A 42 -10.49 2.63 -2.76
C GLY A 42 -9.29 3.58 -2.89
N GLY A 43 -9.48 4.86 -3.21
CA GLY A 43 -8.42 5.87 -3.37
C GLY A 43 -7.90 6.07 -4.78
N ASP A 44 -6.78 6.80 -4.90
CA ASP A 44 -6.39 7.50 -6.13
C ASP A 44 -7.60 8.28 -6.68
N PHE A 45 -8.35 8.95 -5.81
CA PHE A 45 -9.60 9.63 -6.16
C PHE A 45 -9.33 10.87 -7.03
N GLN A 46 -8.20 11.54 -6.83
CA GLN A 46 -7.71 12.70 -7.59
C GLN A 46 -8.62 13.93 -7.43
N SER A 47 -8.80 14.38 -6.18
CA SER A 47 -9.66 15.50 -5.77
C SER A 47 -9.14 16.91 -6.13
N LEU A 48 -8.67 17.12 -7.36
CA LEU A 48 -8.14 18.40 -7.84
C LEU A 48 -9.24 19.45 -8.03
N ARG A 49 -9.24 20.52 -7.24
CA ARG A 49 -10.25 21.61 -7.30
C ARG A 49 -9.97 22.58 -8.46
N ASN A 50 -8.68 22.79 -8.74
CA ASN A 50 -8.13 23.69 -9.74
C ASN A 50 -6.71 23.25 -10.15
N SER A 51 -6.10 23.93 -11.12
CA SER A 51 -4.76 23.60 -11.64
C SER A 51 -3.63 23.76 -10.62
N ASN A 52 -3.79 24.59 -9.58
CA ASN A 52 -2.77 24.79 -8.55
C ASN A 52 -2.66 23.57 -7.62
N ASP A 53 -3.76 22.90 -7.29
CA ASP A 53 -3.73 21.61 -6.57
C ASP A 53 -2.91 20.55 -7.33
N ALA A 54 -2.79 20.65 -8.66
CA ALA A 54 -1.96 19.76 -9.46
C ALA A 54 -0.45 19.99 -9.24
N THR A 55 -0.02 21.00 -8.48
CA THR A 55 1.35 21.06 -7.93
C THR A 55 1.56 20.08 -6.77
N CYS A 56 0.49 19.75 -6.03
CA CYS A 56 0.52 18.94 -4.80
C CYS A 56 0.28 17.44 -5.03
N ILE A 57 0.11 16.99 -6.28
CA ILE A 57 -0.09 15.57 -6.65
C ILE A 57 1.20 14.92 -7.17
N SER A 58 1.51 13.75 -6.64
CA SER A 58 2.68 12.92 -7.03
C SER A 58 2.42 12.12 -8.32
N VAL A 59 2.20 12.84 -9.42
CA VAL A 59 2.10 12.29 -10.78
C VAL A 59 3.18 12.94 -11.67
N PRO A 60 3.92 12.20 -12.51
CA PRO A 60 4.90 12.80 -13.42
C PRO A 60 4.25 13.84 -14.36
N PRO A 61 4.85 15.01 -14.62
CA PRO A 61 4.18 16.13 -15.30
C PRO A 61 3.49 15.79 -16.64
N LYS A 62 4.06 14.87 -17.42
CA LYS A 62 3.50 14.37 -18.69
C LYS A 62 2.18 13.57 -18.56
N TYR A 63 1.79 13.20 -17.34
CA TYR A 63 0.59 12.42 -17.02
C TYR A 63 -0.39 13.18 -16.11
N LYS A 64 -0.10 14.43 -15.72
CA LYS A 64 -1.03 15.23 -14.91
C LYS A 64 -2.24 15.64 -15.76
N SER A 65 -3.43 15.42 -15.21
CA SER A 65 -4.73 15.84 -15.76
C SER A 65 -5.59 16.39 -14.63
N MET A 66 -6.61 17.18 -14.93
CA MET A 66 -7.57 17.62 -13.90
C MET A 66 -8.44 16.48 -13.38
N GLY A 67 -8.75 15.51 -14.24
CA GLY A 67 -9.95 14.68 -14.06
C GLY A 67 -11.22 15.53 -14.07
N ASP A 68 -12.34 14.93 -13.67
CA ASP A 68 -13.66 15.56 -13.63
C ASP A 68 -14.09 16.08 -12.24
N PHE A 69 -13.33 15.81 -11.17
CA PHE A 69 -13.71 16.22 -9.81
C PHE A 69 -13.96 17.74 -9.66
N HIS A 70 -13.24 18.56 -10.43
CA HIS A 70 -13.44 20.02 -10.42
C HIS A 70 -14.88 20.44 -10.77
N GLU A 71 -15.61 19.65 -11.56
CA GLU A 71 -17.03 19.84 -11.91
C GLU A 71 -17.94 19.62 -10.68
N TYR A 72 -17.56 18.70 -9.79
CA TYR A 72 -18.26 18.42 -8.53
C TYR A 72 -17.90 19.43 -7.43
N TYR A 73 -16.64 19.88 -7.40
CA TYR A 73 -16.20 20.94 -6.47
C TYR A 73 -16.81 22.30 -6.80
N SER A 74 -16.91 22.64 -8.10
CA SER A 74 -17.54 23.89 -8.55
C SER A 74 -19.04 23.91 -8.27
N GLY A 75 -19.69 22.74 -8.28
CA GLY A 75 -21.15 22.60 -8.20
C GLY A 75 -21.84 22.57 -9.56
N GLU A 76 -21.09 22.45 -10.66
CA GLU A 76 -21.64 22.11 -11.99
C GLU A 76 -22.26 20.71 -12.00
N ARG A 77 -21.70 19.78 -11.22
CA ARG A 77 -22.28 18.48 -10.89
C ARG A 77 -22.45 18.28 -9.39
N VAL A 78 -23.32 17.34 -9.07
CA VAL A 78 -23.53 16.78 -7.72
C VAL A 78 -23.46 15.26 -7.87
N ALA A 79 -22.81 14.56 -6.93
CA ALA A 79 -22.77 13.11 -6.98
C ALA A 79 -24.19 12.52 -6.79
N PRO A 80 -24.65 11.61 -7.68
CA PRO A 80 -26.04 11.11 -7.66
C PRO A 80 -26.34 10.15 -6.51
N VAL A 81 -25.31 9.78 -5.75
CA VAL A 81 -25.30 8.84 -4.64
C VAL A 81 -24.26 9.32 -3.62
N LEU A 82 -24.43 8.95 -2.34
CA LEU A 82 -23.40 9.15 -1.33
C LEU A 82 -22.13 8.36 -1.70
N THR A 83 -21.03 9.06 -1.89
CA THR A 83 -19.72 8.48 -2.22
C THR A 83 -18.74 8.71 -1.09
N ILE A 84 -18.12 7.64 -0.58
CA ILE A 84 -17.05 7.71 0.43
C ILE A 84 -15.73 7.18 -0.14
N PHE A 85 -14.60 7.73 0.29
CA PHE A 85 -13.28 7.25 -0.14
C PHE A 85 -12.19 7.44 0.91
N CYS A 86 -11.18 6.55 0.89
CA CYS A 86 -9.86 6.83 1.47
C CYS A 86 -8.93 7.36 0.38
N GLY A 87 -7.84 8.04 0.75
CA GLY A 87 -6.87 8.57 -0.19
C GLY A 87 -5.89 7.49 -0.68
N GLY A 88 -5.48 7.57 -1.95
CA GLY A 88 -4.36 6.81 -2.50
C GLY A 88 -3.05 7.59 -2.51
N ASN A 89 -2.27 7.44 -3.58
CA ASN A 89 -1.03 8.18 -3.81
C ASN A 89 -1.13 9.22 -4.95
N HIS A 90 -2.16 9.12 -5.80
CA HIS A 90 -2.51 10.12 -6.82
C HIS A 90 -3.64 11.03 -6.32
N GLU A 91 -3.34 11.86 -5.33
CA GLU A 91 -4.32 12.73 -4.66
C GLU A 91 -3.93 14.21 -4.68
N ALA A 92 -4.91 15.09 -4.51
CA ALA A 92 -4.68 16.48 -4.09
C ALA A 92 -4.23 16.49 -2.62
N GLY A 93 -2.95 16.19 -2.39
CA GLY A 93 -2.41 15.96 -1.05
C GLY A 93 -2.59 17.13 -0.07
N ASN A 94 -2.66 18.36 -0.60
CA ASN A 94 -3.06 19.54 0.16
C ASN A 94 -4.53 19.50 0.58
N TYR A 95 -5.47 19.32 -0.36
CA TYR A 95 -6.90 19.38 -0.07
C TYR A 95 -7.36 18.26 0.86
N LEU A 96 -6.82 17.04 0.71
CA LEU A 96 -7.13 15.96 1.64
C LEU A 96 -6.57 16.24 3.05
N PHE A 97 -5.44 16.93 3.16
CA PHE A 97 -4.85 17.27 4.47
C PHE A 97 -5.60 18.40 5.20
N GLU A 98 -6.24 19.33 4.47
CA GLU A 98 -7.22 20.28 5.03
C GLU A 98 -8.37 19.56 5.77
N LEU A 99 -8.67 18.31 5.38
CA LEU A 99 -9.72 17.43 5.89
C LEU A 99 -9.14 16.16 6.57
N TYR A 100 -8.05 16.31 7.33
CA TYR A 100 -7.36 15.20 8.03
C TYR A 100 -8.27 14.28 8.87
N TYR A 101 -9.31 14.81 9.52
CA TYR A 101 -10.30 14.05 10.30
C TYR A 101 -11.49 13.50 9.47
N GLY A 102 -11.46 13.73 8.16
CA GLY A 102 -12.55 13.50 7.22
C GLY A 102 -13.49 14.69 7.07
N GLY A 103 -14.24 14.71 5.97
CA GLY A 103 -15.21 15.76 5.65
C GLY A 103 -15.70 15.68 4.20
N TRP A 104 -16.68 16.52 3.86
CA TRP A 104 -17.19 16.63 2.50
C TRP A 104 -16.17 17.34 1.60
N VAL A 105 -15.74 16.68 0.53
CA VAL A 105 -14.91 17.30 -0.51
C VAL A 105 -15.75 17.97 -1.61
N ALA A 106 -17.00 17.53 -1.76
CA ALA A 106 -18.03 18.06 -2.64
C ALA A 106 -19.41 17.58 -2.15
N PRO A 107 -20.55 18.11 -2.65
CA PRO A 107 -21.87 17.62 -2.27
C PRO A 107 -22.02 16.12 -2.58
N ASN A 108 -22.47 15.36 -1.57
CA ASN A 108 -22.54 13.89 -1.55
C ASN A 108 -21.21 13.12 -1.65
N ILE A 109 -20.03 13.78 -1.62
CA ILE A 109 -18.73 13.10 -1.65
C ILE A 109 -17.96 13.38 -0.35
N TYR A 110 -17.71 12.33 0.44
CA TYR A 110 -17.05 12.40 1.75
C TYR A 110 -15.67 11.71 1.72
N TYR A 111 -14.62 12.48 2.04
CA TYR A 111 -13.29 11.94 2.30
C TYR A 111 -13.22 11.42 3.74
N LEU A 112 -12.75 10.18 3.93
CA LEU A 112 -12.65 9.60 5.28
C LEU A 112 -11.61 10.29 6.18
N GLY A 113 -10.60 10.98 5.65
CA GLY A 113 -9.47 11.46 6.46
C GLY A 113 -8.28 10.49 6.45
N ALA A 114 -7.24 10.80 7.22
CA ALA A 114 -6.04 9.98 7.31
C ALA A 114 -6.34 8.56 7.86
N ALA A 115 -7.20 8.50 8.88
CA ALA A 115 -7.87 7.29 9.35
C ALA A 115 -9.21 7.66 10.00
N ASN A 116 -10.20 6.77 9.93
CA ASN A 116 -11.54 7.02 10.50
C ASN A 116 -12.31 5.74 10.83
N VAL A 117 -13.35 5.85 11.66
CA VAL A 117 -14.49 4.93 11.68
C VAL A 117 -15.78 5.74 11.65
N LEU A 118 -16.64 5.46 10.67
CA LEU A 118 -17.95 6.09 10.52
C LEU A 118 -19.06 5.05 10.56
N ARG A 119 -20.30 5.51 10.78
CA ARG A 119 -21.52 4.71 10.68
C ARG A 119 -22.34 5.16 9.47
N LEU A 120 -22.87 4.20 8.72
CA LEU A 120 -23.80 4.39 7.59
C LEU A 120 -25.01 3.49 7.83
N GLY A 121 -26.06 4.05 8.44
CA GLY A 121 -27.13 3.23 8.99
C GLY A 121 -26.56 2.16 9.94
N PRO A 122 -26.83 0.86 9.72
CA PRO A 122 -26.33 -0.22 10.59
C PRO A 122 -24.90 -0.67 10.27
N LEU A 123 -24.25 -0.14 9.23
CA LEU A 123 -22.86 -0.49 8.92
C LEU A 123 -21.88 0.43 9.66
N ARG A 124 -20.83 -0.15 10.22
CA ARG A 124 -19.66 0.54 10.77
C ARG A 124 -18.46 0.31 9.85
N ILE A 125 -17.94 1.40 9.30
CA ILE A 125 -16.96 1.43 8.21
C ILE A 125 -15.67 2.05 8.76
N SER A 126 -14.61 1.25 8.86
CA SER A 126 -13.26 1.72 9.16
C SER A 126 -12.49 1.98 7.86
N GLY A 127 -11.63 3.00 7.85
CA GLY A 127 -10.77 3.28 6.72
C GLY A 127 -9.45 3.94 7.10
N MET A 128 -8.44 3.73 6.26
CA MET A 128 -7.13 4.37 6.35
C MET A 128 -6.65 4.80 4.97
N SER A 129 -6.05 5.99 4.89
CA SER A 129 -5.55 6.60 3.67
C SER A 129 -4.06 6.36 3.45
N GLY A 130 -3.65 6.50 2.19
CA GLY A 130 -2.26 6.52 1.75
C GLY A 130 -1.67 5.15 1.43
N ILE A 131 -0.35 5.13 1.25
CA ILE A 131 0.44 3.89 1.09
C ILE A 131 1.53 3.76 2.14
N TRP A 132 1.87 2.53 2.52
CA TRP A 132 2.88 2.28 3.53
C TRP A 132 4.30 2.38 2.97
N LYS A 133 5.10 3.31 3.52
CA LYS A 133 6.57 3.30 3.39
C LYS A 133 7.21 3.24 4.77
N GLY A 134 8.00 2.19 5.03
CA GLY A 134 8.58 1.94 6.36
C GLY A 134 9.52 3.04 6.89
N TYR A 135 10.09 3.86 6.01
CA TYR A 135 10.97 4.99 6.39
C TYR A 135 10.20 6.25 6.83
N ASP A 136 8.93 6.40 6.45
CA ASP A 136 8.05 7.51 6.86
C ASP A 136 7.02 7.08 7.91
N TYR A 137 6.68 5.80 7.96
CA TYR A 137 5.65 5.26 8.85
C TYR A 137 5.82 5.71 10.30
N GLY A 138 7.04 5.63 10.85
CA GLY A 138 7.36 6.03 12.21
C GLY A 138 7.60 7.53 12.43
N LYS A 139 7.21 8.41 11.51
CA LYS A 139 7.32 9.89 11.63
C LYS A 139 5.99 10.54 12.07
N SER A 140 6.04 11.82 12.39
CA SER A 140 4.89 12.73 12.40
C SER A 140 4.39 13.03 10.98
N HIS A 141 3.25 13.71 10.87
CA HIS A 141 2.94 14.52 9.68
C HIS A 141 3.74 15.83 9.79
N TYR A 142 4.61 16.10 8.84
CA TYR A 142 5.51 17.27 8.85
C TYR A 142 5.33 18.19 7.64
N GLU A 143 4.50 17.77 6.70
CA GLU A 143 4.20 18.43 5.45
C GLU A 143 3.27 19.63 5.69
N ARG A 144 3.65 20.80 5.18
CA ARG A 144 2.85 22.05 5.12
C ARG A 144 3.19 22.79 3.83
N LEU A 145 2.26 23.57 3.30
CA LEU A 145 2.49 24.28 2.04
C LEU A 145 3.39 25.51 2.22
N PRO A 146 4.13 25.91 1.16
CA PRO A 146 4.28 25.19 -0.11
C PRO A 146 5.18 23.95 0.03
N TYR A 147 4.83 22.86 -0.66
CA TYR A 147 5.58 21.60 -0.61
C TYR A 147 6.85 21.62 -1.48
N ASN A 148 7.87 20.83 -1.10
CA ASN A 148 8.94 20.40 -2.01
C ASN A 148 8.68 18.98 -2.57
N ASP A 149 9.61 18.46 -3.38
CA ASP A 149 9.50 17.12 -4.00
C ASP A 149 9.42 15.96 -2.98
N GLU A 150 10.07 16.09 -1.82
CA GLU A 150 10.02 15.10 -0.74
C GLU A 150 8.66 15.15 -0.02
N ASP A 151 8.14 16.35 0.24
CA ASP A 151 6.86 16.57 0.93
C ASP A 151 5.68 16.13 0.05
N VAL A 152 5.73 16.37 -1.28
CA VAL A 152 4.75 15.85 -2.26
C VAL A 152 4.70 14.32 -2.29
N GLN A 153 5.82 13.63 -2.01
CA GLN A 153 5.85 12.17 -1.90
C GLN A 153 5.42 11.67 -0.52
N SER A 154 5.76 12.38 0.55
CA SER A 154 5.55 11.89 1.92
C SER A 154 4.18 12.23 2.53
N ILE A 155 3.46 13.22 1.98
CA ILE A 155 2.09 13.61 2.40
C ILE A 155 1.08 12.46 2.38
N TYR A 156 1.16 11.57 1.38
CA TYR A 156 0.25 10.42 1.25
C TYR A 156 0.82 9.12 1.84
N HIS A 157 1.98 9.13 2.50
CA HIS A 157 2.47 7.93 3.18
C HIS A 157 1.74 7.71 4.51
N THR A 158 1.26 6.49 4.77
CA THR A 158 0.55 6.16 6.03
C THR A 158 1.46 6.39 7.25
N ARG A 159 0.98 7.08 8.29
CA ARG A 159 1.70 7.32 9.56
C ARG A 159 1.25 6.38 10.68
N GLU A 160 2.17 6.06 11.60
CA GLU A 160 1.93 5.19 12.74
C GLU A 160 0.87 5.77 13.69
N ILE A 161 0.82 7.10 13.88
CA ILE A 161 -0.15 7.76 14.77
C ILE A 161 -1.61 7.53 14.33
N ASP A 162 -1.85 7.43 13.03
CA ASP A 162 -3.18 7.15 12.46
C ASP A 162 -3.59 5.69 12.65
N VAL A 163 -2.62 4.79 12.51
CA VAL A 163 -2.80 3.36 12.66
C VAL A 163 -2.95 2.97 14.13
N ARG A 164 -2.20 3.60 15.05
CA ARG A 164 -2.36 3.39 16.51
C ARG A 164 -3.80 3.64 16.94
N LYS A 165 -4.45 4.72 16.48
CA LYS A 165 -5.88 4.99 16.74
C LYS A 165 -6.77 3.82 16.32
N LEU A 166 -6.62 3.33 15.08
CA LEU A 166 -7.38 2.16 14.59
C LEU A 166 -7.12 0.90 15.42
N LEU A 167 -5.87 0.64 15.82
CA LEU A 167 -5.51 -0.50 16.67
C LEU A 167 -6.08 -0.42 18.10
N GLN A 168 -6.63 0.73 18.54
CA GLN A 168 -7.33 0.87 19.82
C GLN A 168 -8.86 0.64 19.75
N VAL A 169 -9.46 0.46 18.56
CA VAL A 169 -10.92 0.16 18.43
C VAL A 169 -11.23 -1.22 19.05
N ARG A 170 -12.17 -1.31 19.99
CA ARG A 170 -12.46 -2.54 20.75
C ARG A 170 -13.75 -3.24 20.33
N THR A 171 -14.64 -2.56 19.61
CA THR A 171 -15.93 -3.11 19.18
C THR A 171 -15.93 -3.50 17.69
N GLN A 172 -16.82 -4.42 17.28
CA GLN A 172 -16.87 -4.98 15.93
C GLN A 172 -17.04 -3.90 14.84
N VAL A 173 -16.42 -4.13 13.68
CA VAL A 173 -16.51 -3.32 12.47
C VAL A 173 -17.05 -4.20 11.33
N ASP A 174 -17.74 -3.62 10.35
CA ASP A 174 -18.34 -4.36 9.22
C ASP A 174 -17.46 -4.30 7.96
N ILE A 175 -16.93 -3.13 7.65
CA ILE A 175 -16.08 -2.87 6.47
C ILE A 175 -14.73 -2.28 6.92
N GLY A 176 -13.64 -2.81 6.35
CA GLY A 176 -12.32 -2.18 6.35
C GLY A 176 -11.94 -1.67 4.96
N LEU A 177 -11.22 -0.56 4.90
CA LEU A 177 -10.79 0.09 3.65
C LEU A 177 -9.34 0.57 3.75
N SER A 178 -8.48 0.15 2.83
CA SER A 178 -7.11 0.68 2.66
C SER A 178 -6.76 0.73 1.18
N HIS A 179 -6.11 1.80 0.71
CA HIS A 179 -5.75 1.92 -0.71
C HIS A 179 -4.81 0.81 -1.15
N ASP A 180 -3.66 0.67 -0.45
CA ASP A 180 -2.79 -0.48 -0.63
C ASP A 180 -3.33 -1.73 0.08
N TRP A 181 -2.92 -2.91 -0.40
CA TRP A 181 -3.43 -4.18 0.10
C TRP A 181 -2.77 -4.51 1.44
N PRO A 182 -3.49 -5.14 2.39
CA PRO A 182 -2.88 -5.78 3.56
C PRO A 182 -1.76 -6.74 3.14
N ARG A 183 -0.58 -6.60 3.75
CA ARG A 183 0.62 -7.40 3.43
C ARG A 183 0.35 -8.90 3.46
N ALA A 184 0.86 -9.61 2.46
CA ALA A 184 0.73 -11.05 2.28
C ALA A 184 -0.72 -11.57 2.12
N ILE A 185 -1.72 -10.70 1.87
CA ILE A 185 -3.11 -11.13 1.64
C ILE A 185 -3.23 -12.02 0.40
N GLU A 186 -2.35 -11.83 -0.60
CA GLU A 186 -2.32 -12.64 -1.82
C GLU A 186 -2.09 -14.13 -1.56
N LYS A 187 -1.44 -14.46 -0.42
CA LYS A 187 -1.14 -15.84 0.00
C LYS A 187 -2.35 -16.56 0.61
N SER A 188 -3.46 -15.86 0.81
CA SER A 188 -4.74 -16.41 1.29
C SER A 188 -5.73 -16.70 0.13
N GLY A 189 -5.30 -16.55 -1.13
CA GLY A 189 -6.11 -16.78 -2.33
C GLY A 189 -5.28 -17.38 -3.49
N ASP A 190 -5.79 -17.33 -4.72
CA ASP A 190 -5.05 -17.82 -5.91
C ASP A 190 -3.95 -16.83 -6.33
N SER A 191 -2.84 -16.84 -5.59
CA SER A 191 -1.63 -16.07 -5.89
C SER A 191 -1.11 -16.36 -7.30
N GLU A 192 -1.26 -17.59 -7.80
CA GLU A 192 -0.78 -18.02 -9.12
C GLU A 192 -1.64 -17.43 -10.26
N ALA A 193 -2.94 -17.22 -10.08
CA ALA A 193 -3.76 -16.42 -11.00
C ALA A 193 -3.33 -14.95 -11.00
N LEU A 194 -3.03 -14.37 -9.82
CA LEU A 194 -2.54 -13.00 -9.72
C LEU A 194 -1.19 -12.83 -10.43
N PHE A 195 -0.21 -13.69 -10.15
CA PHE A 195 1.13 -13.63 -10.75
C PHE A 195 1.15 -14.00 -12.24
N ARG A 196 0.18 -14.77 -12.75
CA ARG A 196 -0.01 -14.96 -14.20
C ARG A 196 -0.41 -13.65 -14.90
N LYS A 197 -1.23 -12.80 -14.26
CA LYS A 197 -1.63 -11.48 -14.78
C LYS A 197 -0.55 -10.41 -14.57
N LYS A 198 0.03 -10.33 -13.35
CA LYS A 198 0.98 -9.29 -12.92
C LYS A 198 2.25 -9.95 -12.39
N LYS A 199 3.16 -10.33 -13.31
CA LYS A 199 4.32 -11.20 -13.02
C LYS A 199 5.28 -10.62 -11.96
N HIS A 200 5.48 -9.31 -11.93
CA HIS A 200 6.38 -8.62 -10.99
C HIS A 200 5.97 -8.80 -9.52
N LEU A 201 4.67 -8.88 -9.22
CA LEU A 201 4.15 -9.03 -7.85
C LEU A 201 4.62 -10.33 -7.16
N ARG A 202 5.07 -11.33 -7.93
CA ARG A 202 5.62 -12.59 -7.39
C ARG A 202 6.87 -12.33 -6.55
N GLU A 203 7.78 -11.48 -7.02
CA GLU A 203 9.04 -11.21 -6.34
C GLU A 203 8.79 -10.47 -5.02
N ASP A 204 7.96 -9.43 -5.08
CA ASP A 204 7.53 -8.68 -3.90
C ASP A 204 6.80 -9.56 -2.87
N SER A 205 5.99 -10.53 -3.32
CA SER A 205 5.33 -11.50 -2.46
C SER A 205 6.33 -12.47 -1.80
N ILE A 206 7.28 -13.01 -2.57
CA ILE A 206 8.33 -13.91 -2.07
C ILE A 206 9.17 -13.19 -1.00
N HIS A 207 9.58 -11.94 -1.25
CA HIS A 207 10.39 -11.15 -0.32
C HIS A 207 9.56 -10.45 0.79
N GLY A 208 8.24 -10.65 0.85
CA GLY A 208 7.38 -10.04 1.88
C GLY A 208 7.30 -8.51 1.81
N ARG A 209 7.60 -7.94 0.64
CA ARG A 209 7.51 -6.50 0.33
C ARG A 209 6.10 -6.12 -0.15
N LEU A 210 5.36 -7.06 -0.75
CA LEU A 210 4.02 -6.80 -1.31
C LEU A 210 3.00 -6.42 -0.23
N GLY A 211 2.40 -5.25 -0.38
CA GLY A 211 1.34 -4.73 0.48
C GLY A 211 1.82 -4.12 1.80
N SER A 212 0.90 -3.45 2.49
CA SER A 212 1.11 -2.66 3.70
C SER A 212 1.12 -3.48 4.96
N LYS A 213 2.17 -3.29 5.77
CA LYS A 213 2.21 -3.85 7.14
C LYS A 213 1.11 -3.22 7.99
N ALA A 214 0.88 -1.91 7.86
CA ALA A 214 -0.12 -1.19 8.63
C ALA A 214 -1.56 -1.68 8.35
N ALA A 215 -1.93 -1.82 7.08
CA ALA A 215 -3.23 -2.37 6.69
C ALA A 215 -3.38 -3.84 7.15
N ARG A 216 -2.27 -4.60 7.20
CA ARG A 216 -2.28 -5.95 7.77
C ARG A 216 -2.51 -5.97 9.28
N ASP A 217 -1.79 -5.11 10.01
CA ASP A 217 -1.94 -4.96 11.47
C ASP A 217 -3.39 -4.60 11.83
N VAL A 218 -4.03 -3.70 11.06
CA VAL A 218 -5.42 -3.29 11.24
C VAL A 218 -6.40 -4.41 10.84
N LEU A 219 -6.19 -5.11 9.71
CA LEU A 219 -7.03 -6.23 9.27
C LEU A 219 -7.12 -7.33 10.33
N ASP A 220 -5.97 -7.80 10.84
CA ASP A 220 -5.90 -8.88 11.83
C ASP A 220 -6.49 -8.47 13.21
N ARG A 221 -6.53 -7.16 13.49
CA ARG A 221 -6.96 -6.56 14.76
C ARG A 221 -8.42 -6.10 14.78
N LEU A 222 -9.02 -5.75 13.64
CA LEU A 222 -10.41 -5.30 13.52
C LEU A 222 -11.36 -6.35 12.93
N ARG A 223 -10.83 -7.25 12.10
CA ARG A 223 -11.56 -8.40 11.53
C ARG A 223 -12.93 -8.03 10.96
N PRO A 224 -13.04 -7.03 10.07
CA PRO A 224 -14.31 -6.69 9.46
C PRO A 224 -14.85 -7.86 8.62
N ALA A 225 -16.16 -7.91 8.39
CA ALA A 225 -16.75 -8.90 7.51
C ALA A 225 -16.22 -8.77 6.08
N TYR A 226 -15.98 -7.53 5.64
CA TYR A 226 -15.48 -7.18 4.31
C TYR A 226 -14.23 -6.30 4.40
N TRP A 227 -13.26 -6.51 3.52
CA TRP A 227 -12.12 -5.59 3.34
C TRP A 227 -11.93 -5.22 1.87
N PHE A 228 -11.86 -3.93 1.59
CA PHE A 228 -11.70 -3.39 0.24
C PHE A 228 -10.35 -2.69 0.06
N SER A 229 -9.73 -2.91 -1.11
CA SER A 229 -8.47 -2.26 -1.49
C SER A 229 -8.34 -2.00 -2.99
N ALA A 230 -7.35 -1.21 -3.39
CA ALA A 230 -7.13 -0.78 -4.77
C ALA A 230 -5.63 -0.89 -5.14
N HIS A 231 -4.99 0.20 -5.54
CA HIS A 231 -3.56 0.39 -5.84
C HIS A 231 -2.95 -0.49 -6.97
N LEU A 232 -3.02 -1.82 -6.88
CA LEU A 232 -2.28 -2.75 -7.76
C LEU A 232 -2.89 -2.95 -9.16
N HIS A 233 -3.98 -2.23 -9.48
CA HIS A 233 -4.69 -2.28 -10.76
C HIS A 233 -4.96 -3.73 -11.23
N ALA A 234 -5.62 -4.51 -10.37
CA ALA A 234 -5.93 -5.92 -10.60
C ALA A 234 -7.11 -6.37 -9.72
N ARG A 235 -8.17 -6.93 -10.33
CA ARG A 235 -9.19 -7.65 -9.55
C ARG A 235 -8.58 -8.88 -8.87
N PHE A 236 -8.77 -8.96 -7.56
CA PHE A 236 -8.40 -10.11 -6.73
C PHE A 236 -9.35 -10.22 -5.53
N ALA A 237 -10.00 -11.37 -5.36
CA ALA A 237 -10.94 -11.61 -4.27
C ALA A 237 -10.64 -12.94 -3.58
N LEU A 238 -10.92 -13.03 -2.28
CA LEU A 238 -10.74 -14.23 -1.46
C LEU A 238 -11.54 -14.16 -0.16
N THR A 239 -11.50 -15.25 0.59
CA THR A 239 -11.97 -15.32 1.97
C THR A 239 -10.80 -15.70 2.87
N MET A 240 -10.52 -14.90 3.91
CA MET A 240 -9.45 -15.16 4.87
C MET A 240 -10.01 -15.55 6.24
N GLY A 241 -9.52 -16.65 6.82
CA GLY A 241 -9.79 -17.03 8.21
C GLY A 241 -8.76 -16.41 9.17
N HIS A 242 -9.22 -15.87 10.30
CA HIS A 242 -8.38 -15.32 11.37
C HIS A 242 -8.02 -16.39 12.41
N ASP A 243 -6.89 -16.24 13.11
CA ASP A 243 -6.37 -17.19 14.13
C ASP A 243 -6.23 -18.66 13.66
N GLY A 244 -6.05 -18.90 12.35
CA GLY A 244 -6.05 -20.25 11.80
C GLY A 244 -7.44 -20.91 11.74
N THR A 245 -8.52 -20.13 11.84
CA THR A 245 -9.90 -20.59 11.62
C THR A 245 -10.00 -21.24 10.25
N ALA A 246 -10.22 -22.55 10.24
CA ALA A 246 -10.41 -23.30 8.99
C ALA A 246 -11.66 -22.79 8.27
N ILE A 247 -11.52 -22.51 6.97
CA ILE A 247 -12.63 -22.18 6.09
C ILE A 247 -12.95 -23.37 5.17
N GLN A 248 -14.23 -23.65 4.97
CA GLN A 248 -14.70 -24.64 4.01
C GLN A 248 -15.54 -23.97 2.93
N LYS A 249 -15.55 -24.58 1.75
CA LYS A 249 -16.31 -24.12 0.60
C LYS A 249 -17.81 -24.31 0.85
N THR A 250 -18.59 -23.26 0.65
CA THR A 250 -20.05 -23.27 0.70
C THR A 250 -20.64 -22.99 -0.67
N GLU A 251 -21.96 -23.12 -0.81
CA GLU A 251 -22.65 -22.50 -1.94
C GLU A 251 -22.63 -20.97 -1.81
N PRO A 252 -22.67 -20.23 -2.93
CA PRO A 252 -22.68 -18.77 -2.96
C PRO A 252 -24.07 -18.23 -2.58
N SER A 253 -24.14 -16.94 -2.30
CA SER A 253 -25.35 -16.16 -2.61
C SER A 253 -25.30 -15.70 -4.08
N CYS A 254 -26.46 -15.45 -4.70
CA CYS A 254 -26.57 -15.13 -6.14
C CYS A 254 -25.68 -13.96 -6.60
N ASP A 255 -25.35 -13.06 -5.69
CA ASP A 255 -24.84 -11.71 -5.94
C ASP A 255 -23.40 -11.48 -5.46
N GLU A 256 -22.78 -12.46 -4.79
CA GLU A 256 -21.42 -12.34 -4.25
C GLU A 256 -20.35 -12.96 -5.19
N PRO A 257 -19.11 -12.41 -5.21
CA PRO A 257 -17.95 -13.00 -5.85
C PRO A 257 -17.78 -14.52 -5.60
N LEU A 258 -17.35 -15.25 -6.64
CA LEU A 258 -17.15 -16.70 -6.58
C LEU A 258 -16.10 -17.11 -5.55
N GLU A 259 -15.15 -16.21 -5.29
CA GLU A 259 -14.06 -16.32 -4.34
C GLU A 259 -14.50 -16.12 -2.88
N TRP A 260 -15.75 -15.67 -2.68
CA TRP A 260 -16.39 -15.52 -1.36
C TRP A 260 -17.28 -16.71 -0.96
N ARG A 261 -17.23 -17.81 -1.73
CA ARG A 261 -17.90 -19.11 -1.48
C ARG A 261 -17.28 -19.91 -0.31
N TYR A 262 -16.93 -19.25 0.79
CA TYR A 262 -16.27 -19.89 1.93
C TYR A 262 -16.81 -19.35 3.26
N ALA A 263 -16.94 -20.23 4.25
CA ALA A 263 -17.35 -19.90 5.60
C ALA A 263 -16.47 -20.61 6.64
N SER A 264 -16.43 -20.10 7.87
CA SER A 264 -15.74 -20.74 8.99
C SER A 264 -16.35 -22.10 9.31
N VAL A 265 -15.50 -23.12 9.39
CA VAL A 265 -15.87 -24.40 9.99
C VAL A 265 -16.02 -24.18 11.50
N ALA A 266 -17.23 -24.38 12.04
CA ALA A 266 -17.38 -24.53 13.48
C ALA A 266 -16.58 -25.76 13.91
N ALA A 267 -15.62 -25.60 14.83
CA ALA A 267 -14.86 -26.72 15.37
C ALA A 267 -15.83 -27.79 15.89
N PRO A 268 -15.66 -29.07 15.53
CA PRO A 268 -16.62 -30.11 15.89
C PRO A 268 -16.70 -30.22 17.42
N VAL A 269 -17.83 -29.83 17.99
CA VAL A 269 -18.09 -29.89 19.43
C VAL A 269 -18.24 -31.36 19.82
N THR A 270 -17.12 -32.02 20.06
CA THR A 270 -17.08 -33.35 20.64
C THR A 270 -17.56 -33.25 22.09
N PRO A 271 -18.72 -33.83 22.46
CA PRO A 271 -19.20 -33.75 23.83
C PRO A 271 -18.24 -34.54 24.73
N VAL A 272 -17.56 -33.83 25.63
CA VAL A 272 -16.59 -34.42 26.57
C VAL A 272 -17.31 -35.37 27.52
N LYS A 273 -17.35 -36.66 27.14
CA LYS A 273 -17.79 -37.73 28.05
C LYS A 273 -16.71 -37.95 29.10
N ALA A 274 -16.82 -37.21 30.19
CA ALA A 274 -16.08 -37.47 31.41
C ALA A 274 -16.28 -38.94 31.83
N LYS A 275 -15.20 -39.71 31.83
CA LYS A 275 -15.12 -41.03 32.47
C LYS A 275 -14.05 -40.99 33.55
N SER A 276 -14.50 -41.00 34.79
CA SER A 276 -13.66 -41.11 35.98
C SER A 276 -13.20 -42.55 36.18
N SER A 277 -11.88 -42.77 36.21
CA SER A 277 -11.21 -43.88 36.92
C SER A 277 -9.83 -43.39 37.40
N PRO A 278 -9.30 -43.88 38.55
CA PRO A 278 -8.16 -43.24 39.20
C PRO A 278 -6.79 -43.82 38.84
N GLY A 279 -5.82 -42.92 38.63
CA GLY A 279 -4.45 -42.97 39.16
C GLY A 279 -3.56 -44.19 38.89
N GLU A 280 -2.57 -44.01 38.00
CA GLU A 280 -1.27 -44.69 38.08
C GLU A 280 -0.17 -43.72 37.60
N GLN A 281 1.01 -43.76 38.23
CA GLN A 281 2.15 -42.87 37.94
C GLN A 281 3.27 -43.64 37.24
N THR A 282 3.66 -43.23 36.02
CA THR A 282 4.92 -43.67 35.39
C THR A 282 5.59 -42.52 34.62
N SER A 283 6.93 -42.51 34.63
CA SER A 283 7.76 -41.45 34.06
C SER A 283 8.09 -41.68 32.58
N PRO A 284 8.28 -40.63 31.76
CA PRO A 284 8.51 -40.76 30.32
C PRO A 284 10.00 -41.01 29.95
N GLU A 285 10.47 -42.25 30.10
CA GLU A 285 11.70 -42.72 29.43
C GLU A 285 11.40 -43.88 28.47
N LYS A 286 11.43 -43.60 27.16
CA LYS A 286 11.83 -44.48 26.01
C LYS A 286 11.24 -43.96 24.69
N ALA A 287 12.08 -43.35 23.84
CA ALA A 287 11.72 -43.04 22.44
C ALA A 287 12.93 -42.75 21.50
N PHE A 288 14.11 -43.32 21.72
CA PHE A 288 15.23 -43.21 20.75
C PHE A 288 16.13 -44.46 20.74
N ASP A 289 15.82 -45.39 19.85
CA ASP A 289 16.73 -46.47 19.42
C ASP A 289 16.85 -46.45 17.89
N ASN A 290 18.10 -46.53 17.40
CA ASN A 290 18.59 -46.76 16.02
C ASN A 290 19.58 -45.68 15.48
N ALA A 291 20.78 -45.61 16.07
CA ALA A 291 21.96 -45.01 15.41
C ALA A 291 23.26 -45.52 16.03
N GLU A 292 23.89 -46.53 15.43
CA GLU A 292 25.16 -47.12 15.93
C GLU A 292 26.34 -46.12 15.96
N GLY A 293 27.32 -46.40 16.83
CA GLY A 293 28.54 -45.62 17.00
C GLY A 293 28.52 -44.66 18.20
N SER A 294 29.61 -44.64 18.97
CA SER A 294 29.72 -43.87 20.22
C SER A 294 29.79 -42.36 20.00
N GLU A 295 29.37 -41.60 21.02
CA GLU A 295 29.35 -40.13 20.99
C GLU A 295 30.76 -39.53 20.82
N GLN A 296 31.77 -40.14 21.45
CA GLN A 296 33.19 -39.82 21.31
C GLN A 296 33.64 -39.74 19.84
N THR A 297 33.25 -40.75 19.05
CA THR A 297 33.63 -40.90 17.64
C THR A 297 33.02 -39.80 16.75
N ARG A 298 31.85 -39.26 17.13
CA ARG A 298 31.20 -38.15 16.41
C ARG A 298 31.87 -36.80 16.74
N LEU A 299 32.36 -36.62 17.96
CA LEU A 299 33.11 -35.42 18.38
C LEU A 299 34.48 -35.32 17.70
N GLU A 300 35.23 -36.43 17.62
CA GLU A 300 36.55 -36.49 16.97
C GLU A 300 36.48 -36.19 15.46
N ALA A 301 35.47 -36.73 14.77
CA ALA A 301 35.21 -36.45 13.36
C ALA A 301 34.95 -34.95 13.10
N TRP A 302 34.20 -34.29 13.99
CA TRP A 302 33.89 -32.86 13.88
C TRP A 302 35.11 -31.96 14.14
N GLN A 303 35.91 -32.28 15.16
CA GLN A 303 37.14 -31.52 15.47
C GLN A 303 38.18 -31.59 14.35
N THR A 304 38.27 -32.73 13.66
CA THR A 304 39.24 -32.95 12.57
C THR A 304 38.92 -32.13 11.31
N PHE A 305 37.67 -31.72 11.10
CA PHE A 305 37.24 -30.99 9.90
C PHE A 305 37.88 -29.60 9.77
N GLY A 306 38.08 -28.89 10.89
CA GLY A 306 38.64 -27.53 10.92
C GLY A 306 40.16 -27.44 10.65
N ALA A 307 40.86 -28.57 10.53
CA ALA A 307 42.32 -28.62 10.46
C ALA A 307 42.91 -28.48 9.03
N ARG A 308 42.08 -28.33 7.99
CA ARG A 308 42.51 -28.24 6.58
C ARG A 308 42.21 -26.87 5.95
N VAL A 309 42.97 -25.87 6.39
CA VAL A 309 43.18 -24.59 5.66
C VAL A 309 44.69 -24.44 5.46
N SER A 310 45.14 -24.06 4.27
CA SER A 310 46.58 -24.04 3.97
C SER A 310 47.31 -22.88 4.68
N PRO A 311 48.63 -23.00 4.92
CA PRO A 311 49.42 -21.90 5.47
C PRO A 311 49.40 -20.63 4.62
N LYS A 312 49.18 -20.75 3.30
CA LYS A 312 49.04 -19.60 2.39
C LYS A 312 47.77 -18.80 2.68
N GLU A 313 46.63 -19.47 2.80
CA GLU A 313 45.34 -18.83 3.05
C GLU A 313 45.30 -18.12 4.41
N ARG A 314 46.01 -18.62 5.43
CA ARG A 314 46.20 -17.88 6.69
C ARG A 314 47.01 -16.60 6.50
N ALA A 315 48.19 -16.69 5.87
CA ALA A 315 49.05 -15.53 5.64
C ALA A 315 48.40 -14.44 4.76
N GLU A 316 47.55 -14.84 3.80
CA GLU A 316 46.82 -13.92 2.93
C GLU A 316 45.67 -13.21 3.68
N ASN A 317 44.91 -13.93 4.51
CA ASN A 317 43.90 -13.33 5.38
C ASN A 317 44.51 -12.40 6.47
N GLU A 318 45.72 -12.68 6.96
CA GLU A 318 46.44 -11.81 7.90
C GLU A 318 47.00 -10.54 7.22
N ARG A 319 47.41 -10.63 5.94
CA ARG A 319 47.71 -9.43 5.13
C ARG A 319 46.49 -8.55 4.92
N ILE A 320 45.37 -9.13 4.48
CA ILE A 320 44.12 -8.39 4.25
C ILE A 320 43.64 -7.70 5.54
N ARG A 321 43.79 -8.35 6.70
CA ARG A 321 43.48 -7.75 8.02
C ARG A 321 44.43 -6.65 8.47
N SER A 322 45.68 -6.64 8.04
CA SER A 322 46.65 -5.59 8.41
C SER A 322 46.53 -4.36 7.50
N GLU A 323 46.25 -4.53 6.20
CA GLU A 323 45.98 -3.39 5.30
C GLU A 323 44.68 -2.64 5.66
N PHE A 324 43.71 -3.30 6.29
CA PHE A 324 42.44 -2.68 6.68
C PHE A 324 42.48 -1.83 7.97
N ASN A 325 43.62 -1.82 8.69
CA ASN A 325 43.71 -1.31 10.07
C ASN A 325 44.75 -0.18 10.26
N ASP A 326 45.36 0.35 9.20
CA ASP A 326 46.26 1.52 9.26
C ASP A 326 45.46 2.84 9.12
N PRO A 327 45.34 3.68 10.17
CA PRO A 327 44.57 4.92 10.10
C PRO A 327 45.24 6.05 9.30
N SER A 328 46.50 5.88 8.88
CA SER A 328 47.30 6.95 8.27
C SER A 328 47.14 7.09 6.75
N ARG A 329 46.41 6.17 6.10
CA ARG A 329 46.47 5.99 4.64
C ARG A 329 45.12 6.23 3.94
N ALA A 330 44.84 7.49 3.60
CA ALA A 330 43.69 7.83 2.75
C ALA A 330 43.83 7.21 1.34
N PRO A 331 42.77 6.60 0.76
CA PRO A 331 42.86 5.88 -0.50
C PRO A 331 42.93 6.82 -1.71
N THR A 332 44.12 6.96 -2.30
CA THR A 332 44.27 7.44 -3.69
C THR A 332 43.71 6.40 -4.66
N ALA A 333 42.85 6.83 -5.59
CA ALA A 333 42.19 5.92 -6.54
C ALA A 333 43.22 5.15 -7.41
N PRO A 334 43.09 3.82 -7.56
CA PRO A 334 44.01 3.02 -8.35
C PRO A 334 43.80 3.25 -9.86
N SER A 335 44.79 3.85 -10.51
CA SER A 335 44.84 3.96 -11.97
C SER A 335 45.39 2.68 -12.61
N ASN A 336 44.77 2.25 -13.72
CA ASN A 336 45.27 1.26 -14.68
C ASN A 336 45.63 -0.14 -14.14
N PHE A 337 44.68 -1.06 -14.19
CA PHE A 337 45.01 -2.47 -14.41
C PHE A 337 45.16 -2.73 -15.92
N GLN A 338 46.35 -3.14 -16.36
CA GLN A 338 46.55 -3.66 -17.71
C GLN A 338 46.08 -5.12 -17.77
N VAL A 339 45.00 -5.40 -18.51
CA VAL A 339 44.58 -6.76 -18.81
C VAL A 339 45.29 -7.24 -20.07
N THR A 340 46.24 -8.16 -19.93
CA THR A 340 46.96 -8.77 -21.05
C THR A 340 46.14 -9.90 -21.67
N TRP A 341 45.46 -9.63 -22.77
CA TRP A 341 44.83 -10.67 -23.61
C TRP A 341 45.84 -11.27 -24.59
N ARG A 342 45.78 -12.60 -24.79
CA ARG A 342 46.47 -13.26 -25.91
C ARG A 342 45.56 -13.24 -27.13
N GLU A 343 46.02 -12.56 -28.18
CA GLU A 343 45.37 -12.55 -29.49
C GLU A 343 45.50 -13.94 -30.16
N VAL A 344 44.38 -14.45 -30.69
CA VAL A 344 44.37 -15.50 -31.72
C VAL A 344 43.62 -14.90 -32.91
N LYS A 345 44.28 -14.83 -34.07
CA LYS A 345 43.78 -14.08 -35.23
C LYS A 345 42.78 -14.87 -36.06
N GLY A 346 41.78 -14.16 -36.57
CA GLY A 346 40.91 -14.55 -37.68
C GLY A 346 40.35 -13.29 -38.33
N ASP A 347 40.65 -13.06 -39.61
CA ASP A 347 40.33 -11.80 -40.29
C ASP A 347 38.87 -11.72 -40.73
N ASN A 348 38.18 -10.59 -40.47
CA ASN A 348 38.08 -9.50 -41.47
C ASN A 348 37.30 -8.26 -40.99
N ARG A 349 37.40 -7.20 -41.81
CA ARG A 349 36.70 -5.89 -41.85
C ARG A 349 35.22 -5.96 -41.39
N GLU A 350 34.63 -4.90 -40.80
CA GLU A 350 34.68 -3.49 -41.24
C GLU A 350 34.40 -2.47 -40.10
N MET A 351 34.38 -1.16 -40.38
CA MET A 351 34.47 -0.09 -39.36
C MET A 351 33.37 0.99 -39.48
N THR A 352 32.57 1.18 -38.42
CA THR A 352 31.64 2.32 -38.24
C THR A 352 31.75 2.91 -36.84
N THR A 353 31.29 4.15 -36.63
CA THR A 353 31.65 4.96 -35.43
C THR A 353 30.43 5.48 -34.66
N HIS A 354 30.41 5.25 -33.34
CA HIS A 354 29.47 5.90 -32.42
C HIS A 354 30.17 6.31 -31.12
N LYS A 355 29.70 7.43 -30.52
CA LYS A 355 30.19 7.94 -29.23
C LYS A 355 29.63 7.11 -28.07
N PRO A 356 30.40 6.80 -27.02
CA PRO A 356 29.84 6.32 -25.76
C PRO A 356 29.09 7.46 -25.04
N ALA A 357 27.89 7.17 -24.56
CA ALA A 357 27.16 8.02 -23.62
C ALA A 357 27.59 7.73 -22.17
N ALA A 358 27.36 8.68 -21.26
CA ALA A 358 27.57 8.45 -19.83
C ALA A 358 26.42 7.61 -19.24
N PRO A 359 26.67 6.72 -18.27
CA PRO A 359 25.62 5.94 -17.63
C PRO A 359 24.70 6.85 -16.81
N GLN A 360 23.39 6.75 -17.05
CA GLN A 360 22.38 7.26 -16.11
C GLN A 360 22.20 6.23 -14.99
N VAL A 361 22.03 6.71 -13.76
CA VAL A 361 21.63 5.87 -12.63
C VAL A 361 20.11 5.73 -12.69
N GLN A 362 19.63 4.48 -12.65
CA GLN A 362 18.22 4.13 -12.62
C GLN A 362 17.78 3.96 -11.15
N ASN A 363 16.56 4.38 -10.81
CA ASN A 363 15.97 4.18 -9.48
C ASN A 363 14.94 3.05 -9.59
N ASP A 364 15.28 1.86 -9.11
CA ASP A 364 14.51 0.63 -9.37
C ASP A 364 13.30 0.41 -8.43
N ASP A 365 12.63 1.49 -8.01
CA ASP A 365 11.43 1.49 -7.14
C ASP A 365 10.17 2.09 -7.82
N GLU A 366 10.25 2.46 -9.10
CA GLU A 366 9.06 2.80 -9.90
C GLU A 366 8.43 1.52 -10.50
N ILE A 367 7.23 1.14 -10.02
CA ILE A 367 6.44 0.09 -10.67
C ILE A 367 6.05 0.58 -12.06
N ALA A 368 6.51 -0.13 -13.09
CA ALA A 368 6.35 0.29 -14.48
C ALA A 368 4.86 0.50 -14.85
N LEU A 369 4.52 1.75 -15.20
CA LEU A 369 3.28 2.09 -15.86
C LEU A 369 3.20 1.39 -17.22
N ASP A 370 2.25 0.48 -17.36
CA ASP A 370 1.96 -0.17 -18.64
C ASP A 370 1.48 0.87 -19.67
N SER A 371 1.91 0.69 -20.92
CA SER A 371 1.90 1.74 -21.95
C SER A 371 1.44 1.18 -23.29
N SER A 372 0.13 1.04 -23.46
CA SER A 372 -0.51 0.59 -24.70
C SER A 372 -1.61 1.55 -25.17
N SER A 373 -1.20 2.75 -25.59
CA SER A 373 -2.08 3.69 -26.30
C SER A 373 -2.39 3.20 -27.72
N SER A 374 -3.64 2.80 -27.98
CA SER A 374 -4.13 2.49 -29.33
C SER A 374 -4.66 3.75 -30.01
N GLU A 375 -4.03 4.14 -31.13
CA GLU A 375 -4.52 5.23 -31.98
C GLU A 375 -5.86 4.87 -32.62
N SER A 376 -6.83 5.79 -32.60
CA SER A 376 -8.14 5.64 -33.23
C SER A 376 -8.39 6.78 -34.23
N GLY A 377 -7.68 6.74 -35.36
CA GLY A 377 -7.90 7.66 -36.47
C GLY A 377 -9.28 7.46 -37.11
N SER A 378 -10.06 8.54 -37.22
CA SER A 378 -11.37 8.54 -37.89
C SER A 378 -11.26 8.69 -39.42
N PRO A 379 -12.11 7.99 -40.20
CA PRO A 379 -12.39 8.40 -41.57
C PRO A 379 -13.90 8.52 -41.87
N SER A 380 -14.26 9.47 -42.73
CA SER A 380 -15.64 9.70 -43.21
C SER A 380 -15.81 9.39 -44.70
N SER A 381 -16.99 8.87 -45.06
CA SER A 381 -17.62 8.93 -46.41
C SER A 381 -16.83 8.48 -47.66
N SER A 382 -17.06 7.23 -48.08
CA SER A 382 -17.62 6.77 -49.38
C SER A 382 -17.38 7.56 -50.70
N PRO A 383 -17.55 6.91 -51.89
CA PRO A 383 -17.10 5.59 -52.39
C PRO A 383 -16.49 5.78 -53.83
N PRO A 384 -16.49 4.84 -54.82
CA PRO A 384 -16.75 3.39 -54.91
C PRO A 384 -15.53 2.65 -55.56
N ALA A 385 -15.53 1.60 -56.40
CA ALA A 385 -16.54 0.71 -57.03
C ALA A 385 -15.94 -0.60 -57.60
N LYS A 386 -16.64 -1.75 -57.42
CA LYS A 386 -16.54 -3.00 -58.23
C LYS A 386 -15.20 -3.81 -58.06
N ARG A 387 -15.12 -5.13 -58.30
CA ARG A 387 -16.05 -6.12 -58.90
C ARG A 387 -15.76 -7.58 -58.43
N ALA A 388 -16.83 -8.39 -58.33
CA ALA A 388 -16.90 -9.86 -58.52
C ALA A 388 -16.03 -10.86 -57.68
N ALA A 389 -16.73 -11.82 -57.05
CA ALA A 389 -16.26 -13.20 -56.84
C ALA A 389 -16.62 -14.09 -58.06
N PRO A 390 -16.23 -15.39 -58.12
CA PRO A 390 -17.08 -16.43 -57.50
C PRO A 390 -16.32 -17.63 -56.89
N ALA A 391 -17.06 -18.52 -56.20
CA ALA A 391 -16.65 -19.90 -55.86
C ALA A 391 -17.26 -20.90 -56.87
N PRO A 392 -16.92 -22.22 -56.86
CA PRO A 392 -17.46 -23.16 -55.85
C PRO A 392 -16.50 -24.31 -55.42
N ALA A 393 -16.97 -25.18 -54.50
CA ALA A 393 -16.38 -26.50 -54.18
C ALA A 393 -17.04 -27.64 -55.00
N PRO A 394 -16.57 -28.92 -54.98
CA PRO A 394 -16.94 -29.86 -53.88
C PRO A 394 -15.98 -31.07 -53.59
N ALA A 395 -16.29 -31.84 -52.53
CA ALA A 395 -16.04 -33.30 -52.35
C ALA A 395 -14.56 -33.84 -52.30
N ALA A 396 -14.27 -35.11 -51.91
CA ALA A 396 -14.77 -35.97 -50.82
C ALA A 396 -13.86 -37.23 -50.64
N MET A 397 -13.75 -37.73 -49.39
CA MET A 397 -13.43 -39.12 -48.89
C MET A 397 -12.22 -39.96 -49.38
N ASP A 398 -11.70 -40.73 -48.40
CA ASP A 398 -11.00 -42.05 -48.42
C ASP A 398 -9.62 -42.30 -49.09
N GLY A 399 -8.75 -43.06 -48.38
CA GLY A 399 -7.80 -44.00 -49.03
C GLY A 399 -6.40 -44.26 -48.41
N ILE A 400 -6.29 -45.14 -47.40
CA ILE A 400 -5.32 -46.28 -47.28
C ILE A 400 -3.82 -46.03 -47.60
N CYS A 401 -2.89 -46.06 -46.60
CA CYS A 401 -1.94 -47.17 -46.25
C CYS A 401 -0.70 -47.30 -47.21
N GLU A 402 0.49 -47.85 -46.89
CA GLU A 402 1.08 -48.65 -45.78
C GLU A 402 2.38 -47.97 -45.22
N SER A 403 3.19 -48.43 -44.24
CA SER A 403 3.50 -49.73 -43.59
C SER A 403 3.93 -49.49 -42.11
N LYS A 404 3.56 -50.31 -41.11
CA LYS A 404 4.27 -51.51 -40.54
C LYS A 404 5.76 -51.25 -40.21
N THR A 405 6.32 -51.60 -39.04
CA THR A 405 6.06 -52.77 -38.14
C THR A 405 6.30 -52.33 -36.65
N ILE A 406 5.36 -52.39 -35.69
CA ILE A 406 4.89 -53.54 -34.84
C ILE A 406 6.05 -54.21 -34.03
N MET A 407 6.11 -54.13 -32.69
CA MET A 407 5.71 -55.11 -31.64
C MET A 407 6.24 -54.59 -30.27
N ASP A 408 5.69 -54.83 -29.06
CA ASP A 408 4.38 -55.34 -28.62
C ASP A 408 4.12 -55.03 -27.10
N ASP A 409 2.89 -55.33 -26.64
CA ASP A 409 2.19 -55.20 -25.33
C ASP A 409 2.86 -55.80 -24.04
N SER A 410 2.36 -55.66 -22.77
CA SER A 410 1.31 -54.80 -22.13
C SER A 410 1.35 -54.80 -20.56
N ILE A 411 0.81 -53.72 -19.94
CA ILE A 411 -0.09 -53.59 -18.73
C ILE A 411 -0.05 -54.71 -17.64
N PRO A 412 0.19 -54.44 -16.32
CA PRO A 412 -0.85 -53.85 -15.43
C PRO A 412 -0.38 -52.98 -14.23
N GLU A 413 -1.32 -52.66 -13.32
CA GLU A 413 -1.24 -51.68 -12.22
C GLU A 413 -0.35 -52.03 -10.99
N ASN A 414 -0.15 -50.99 -10.16
CA ASN A 414 0.13 -51.04 -8.71
C ASN A 414 1.57 -51.36 -8.21
N VAL A 415 2.46 -50.36 -8.27
CA VAL A 415 3.48 -50.13 -7.21
C VAL A 415 3.60 -48.64 -6.88
N ARG A 416 3.02 -48.19 -5.76
CA ARG A 416 3.14 -46.80 -5.28
C ARG A 416 4.19 -46.65 -4.16
N SER A 417 5.47 -46.70 -4.52
CA SER A 417 6.59 -46.38 -3.62
C SER A 417 7.85 -46.06 -4.46
N LYS A 418 8.79 -45.16 -4.11
CA LYS A 418 9.01 -44.35 -2.89
C LYS A 418 9.61 -42.99 -3.29
N LEU A 419 9.25 -41.90 -2.61
CA LEU A 419 10.17 -40.86 -2.08
C LEU A 419 9.35 -39.87 -1.21
N PRO A 420 9.82 -39.46 -0.01
CA PRO A 420 8.99 -38.68 0.92
C PRO A 420 9.10 -37.16 0.73
N THR A 421 7.99 -36.47 0.93
CA THR A 421 7.93 -35.00 1.05
C THR A 421 8.06 -34.61 2.53
N SER A 422 9.03 -33.76 2.88
CA SER A 422 8.90 -32.81 4.01
C SER A 422 10.03 -31.79 4.04
N LEU A 423 9.67 -30.51 3.97
CA LEU A 423 10.43 -29.39 4.53
C LEU A 423 9.45 -28.52 5.33
N GLN A 424 9.08 -29.01 6.51
CA GLN A 424 8.39 -28.19 7.52
C GLN A 424 9.47 -27.53 8.38
N ALA A 425 9.45 -26.20 8.46
CA ALA A 425 10.38 -25.46 9.31
C ALA A 425 9.93 -25.57 10.78
N ALA A 426 10.77 -26.18 11.62
CA ALA A 426 10.64 -26.14 13.07
C ALA A 426 11.18 -24.79 13.62
N PRO A 427 10.67 -24.30 14.76
CA PRO A 427 11.11 -23.04 15.34
C PRO A 427 12.55 -23.15 15.90
N VAL A 428 13.39 -22.16 15.59
CA VAL A 428 14.77 -22.08 16.08
C VAL A 428 14.90 -21.06 17.20
N ASP A 429 14.87 -21.52 18.46
CA ASP A 429 15.22 -20.67 19.61
C ASP A 429 15.85 -21.47 20.77
N SER A 430 17.17 -21.69 20.69
CA SER A 430 18.00 -22.20 21.80
C SER A 430 19.51 -22.05 21.54
N ILE A 431 20.01 -20.84 21.27
CA ILE A 431 21.46 -20.58 21.35
C ILE A 431 21.82 -20.23 22.79
N SER A 432 22.62 -21.07 23.44
CA SER A 432 22.99 -20.91 24.86
C SER A 432 23.81 -19.63 25.13
N GLU A 433 23.63 -19.06 26.32
CA GLU A 433 24.25 -17.77 26.69
C GLU A 433 25.78 -17.81 26.67
N ALA A 434 26.37 -18.97 26.94
CA ALA A 434 27.82 -19.22 26.86
C ALA A 434 28.41 -19.12 25.44
N ILE A 435 27.57 -19.04 24.41
CA ILE A 435 27.95 -18.71 23.02
C ILE A 435 27.76 -17.21 22.76
N ARG A 436 26.65 -16.62 23.23
CA ARG A 436 26.37 -15.17 23.09
C ARG A 436 27.43 -14.31 23.79
N SER A 437 27.95 -14.73 24.94
CA SER A 437 28.99 -14.00 25.71
C SER A 437 30.37 -13.95 25.06
N LYS A 438 30.57 -14.60 23.90
CA LYS A 438 31.84 -14.61 23.15
C LYS A 438 31.83 -13.73 21.90
N LEU A 439 30.74 -13.00 21.65
CA LEU A 439 30.65 -12.03 20.55
C LEU A 439 31.15 -10.63 21.01
N PRO A 440 31.85 -9.88 20.15
CA PRO A 440 32.29 -8.52 20.48
C PRO A 440 31.11 -7.57 20.63
N ALA A 441 31.28 -6.52 21.45
CA ALA A 441 30.22 -5.55 21.78
C ALA A 441 29.63 -4.80 20.56
N SER A 442 30.35 -4.76 19.43
CA SER A 442 29.87 -4.22 18.16
C SER A 442 28.90 -5.13 17.39
N LEU A 443 28.71 -6.37 17.83
CA LEU A 443 27.70 -7.32 17.31
C LEU A 443 26.55 -7.58 18.29
N THR A 444 26.56 -6.94 19.47
CA THR A 444 25.40 -6.94 20.36
C THR A 444 24.31 -6.08 19.74
N GLN A 445 23.13 -6.64 19.45
CA GLN A 445 21.98 -5.81 19.08
C GLN A 445 21.73 -4.79 20.20
N PRO A 446 21.36 -3.53 19.88
CA PRO A 446 20.84 -2.63 20.90
C PRO A 446 19.66 -3.35 21.56
N VAL A 447 19.64 -3.36 22.90
CA VAL A 447 18.64 -4.12 23.66
C VAL A 447 17.26 -3.73 23.16
N ARG A 448 16.57 -4.68 22.50
CA ARG A 448 15.18 -4.48 22.11
C ARG A 448 14.44 -4.13 23.38
N ARG A 449 13.87 -2.92 23.46
CA ARG A 449 12.91 -2.60 24.52
C ARG A 449 11.88 -3.74 24.49
N PRO A 450 11.54 -4.38 25.63
CA PRO A 450 10.53 -5.41 25.63
C PRO A 450 9.28 -4.82 25.00
N GLU A 451 8.73 -5.48 23.97
CA GLU A 451 7.46 -5.05 23.41
C GLU A 451 6.44 -5.05 24.57
N PRO A 452 5.67 -3.96 24.78
CA PRO A 452 4.66 -3.96 25.82
C PRO A 452 3.72 -5.16 25.60
N PRO A 453 3.26 -5.83 26.67
CA PRO A 453 2.46 -7.04 26.55
C PRO A 453 1.19 -6.72 25.76
N LYS A 454 1.16 -7.18 24.51
CA LYS A 454 0.06 -6.94 23.57
C LYS A 454 -1.23 -7.40 24.23
N MET A 455 -2.21 -6.51 24.33
CA MET A 455 -3.50 -6.87 24.91
C MET A 455 -4.13 -8.04 24.15
N SER A 456 -4.80 -8.93 24.89
CA SER A 456 -5.64 -9.97 24.30
C SER A 456 -6.67 -9.33 23.36
N HIS A 457 -6.87 -9.95 22.20
CA HIS A 457 -7.79 -9.46 21.18
C HIS A 457 -9.19 -9.18 21.78
N PRO A 458 -9.80 -7.99 21.56
CA PRO A 458 -11.04 -7.61 22.24
C PRO A 458 -12.18 -8.61 22.03
N GLU A 459 -12.88 -8.93 23.13
CA GLU A 459 -13.97 -9.92 23.16
C GLU A 459 -15.19 -9.51 22.32
N ALA A 460 -15.41 -8.20 22.15
CA ALA A 460 -16.50 -7.67 21.34
C ALA A 460 -16.25 -7.77 19.82
N ILE A 461 -15.00 -7.99 19.38
CA ILE A 461 -14.68 -8.27 17.97
C ILE A 461 -14.70 -9.80 17.78
N LYS A 462 -15.90 -10.31 17.51
CA LYS A 462 -16.22 -11.74 17.50
C LYS A 462 -15.83 -12.42 16.18
N ASN A 463 -15.81 -11.67 15.08
CA ASN A 463 -15.63 -12.22 13.74
C ASN A 463 -14.28 -12.94 13.56
N ARG A 464 -14.31 -14.01 12.74
CA ARG A 464 -13.14 -14.83 12.38
C ARG A 464 -12.96 -15.04 10.87
N VAL A 465 -13.79 -14.40 10.03
CA VAL A 465 -13.71 -14.52 8.56
C VAL A 465 -13.87 -13.16 7.89
N THR A 466 -12.91 -12.77 7.05
CA THR A 466 -12.99 -11.54 6.24
C THR A 466 -13.05 -11.89 4.75
N LYS A 467 -14.05 -11.35 4.06
CA LYS A 467 -14.19 -11.37 2.61
C LYS A 467 -13.39 -10.21 2.02
N PHE A 468 -12.26 -10.49 1.39
CA PHE A 468 -11.41 -9.47 0.76
C PHE A 468 -11.77 -9.31 -0.71
N LEU A 469 -11.80 -8.07 -1.20
CA LEU A 469 -11.89 -7.73 -2.62
C LEU A 469 -11.02 -6.52 -2.92
N ALA A 470 -10.11 -6.68 -3.88
CA ALA A 470 -9.47 -5.60 -4.59
C ALA A 470 -9.93 -5.55 -6.05
N LEU A 471 -9.91 -4.36 -6.64
CA LEU A 471 -10.42 -4.06 -7.97
C LEU A 471 -9.38 -3.32 -8.83
N ASP A 472 -9.63 -3.28 -10.14
CA ASP A 472 -8.84 -2.49 -11.10
C ASP A 472 -9.27 -0.99 -11.08
N LYS A 473 -8.97 -0.22 -12.13
CA LYS A 473 -9.38 1.18 -12.30
C LYS A 473 -10.20 1.44 -13.58
N PRO A 474 -10.89 2.59 -13.72
CA PRO A 474 -11.39 3.09 -15.01
C PRO A 474 -10.30 3.06 -16.09
N GLY A 475 -10.68 2.65 -17.31
CA GLY A 475 -9.73 2.38 -18.40
C GLY A 475 -8.74 1.22 -18.17
N GLY A 476 -8.89 0.43 -17.10
CA GLY A 476 -8.06 -0.74 -16.78
C GLY A 476 -8.33 -1.97 -17.65
N HIS A 477 -7.70 -3.10 -17.31
CA HIS A 477 -7.83 -4.36 -18.06
C HIS A 477 -8.74 -5.39 -17.38
N GLY A 478 -9.16 -5.15 -16.13
CA GLY A 478 -10.10 -5.97 -15.38
C GLY A 478 -11.26 -5.17 -14.78
N PRO A 479 -12.20 -5.85 -14.10
CA PRO A 479 -13.31 -5.17 -13.43
C PRO A 479 -12.82 -4.21 -12.35
N TYR A 480 -13.27 -2.95 -12.42
CA TYR A 480 -12.94 -1.90 -11.47
C TYR A 480 -14.09 -1.53 -10.51
N LEU A 481 -15.32 -1.97 -10.81
CA LEU A 481 -16.54 -1.72 -10.06
C LEU A 481 -17.26 -3.05 -9.78
N GLU A 482 -17.83 -3.20 -8.59
CA GLU A 482 -18.61 -4.37 -8.16
C GLU A 482 -19.83 -3.91 -7.34
N LEU A 483 -20.97 -4.60 -7.50
CA LEU A 483 -22.20 -4.35 -6.73
C LEU A 483 -22.38 -5.46 -5.68
N LEU A 484 -22.62 -5.07 -4.42
CA LEU A 484 -22.61 -5.96 -3.27
C LEU A 484 -23.78 -5.71 -2.32
N GLU A 485 -24.42 -6.78 -1.82
CA GLU A 485 -25.35 -6.70 -0.70
C GLU A 485 -24.62 -6.98 0.63
N VAL A 486 -24.24 -5.91 1.34
CA VAL A 486 -23.51 -5.97 2.59
C VAL A 486 -24.48 -6.15 3.77
N LYS A 487 -24.16 -7.08 4.67
CA LYS A 487 -24.94 -7.35 5.89
C LYS A 487 -24.13 -6.94 7.13
N PRO A 488 -24.73 -6.19 8.08
CA PRO A 488 -24.06 -5.83 9.32
C PRO A 488 -23.81 -7.07 10.20
N ILE A 489 -22.64 -7.10 10.82
CA ILE A 489 -22.21 -7.99 11.89
C ILE A 489 -21.88 -7.22 13.19
N SER A 490 -21.80 -5.87 13.14
CA SER A 490 -21.60 -5.02 14.31
C SER A 490 -22.91 -4.65 15.00
N ASP A 491 -22.88 -4.60 16.34
CA ASP A 491 -24.04 -4.30 17.18
C ASP A 491 -24.23 -2.76 17.27
N GLN A 492 -25.09 -2.18 16.41
CA GLN A 492 -25.32 -0.73 16.32
C GLN A 492 -26.65 -0.27 16.98
N PRO A 493 -26.68 0.10 18.27
CA PRO A 493 -27.90 0.54 18.96
C PRO A 493 -28.48 1.83 18.38
N ASN A 494 -29.79 2.03 18.55
CA ASN A 494 -30.54 3.23 18.14
C ASN A 494 -30.41 3.64 16.66
N THR A 495 -29.97 2.71 15.80
CA THR A 495 -29.80 2.95 14.37
C THR A 495 -31.14 3.13 13.65
N SER A 496 -31.30 4.25 12.93
CA SER A 496 -32.39 4.39 11.96
C SER A 496 -32.17 3.47 10.75
N LEU A 497 -33.16 2.61 10.47
CA LEU A 497 -33.18 1.75 9.28
C LEU A 497 -33.89 2.41 8.08
N GLN A 498 -34.25 3.70 8.20
CA GLN A 498 -34.90 4.46 7.14
C GLN A 498 -33.89 4.93 6.10
N ARG A 499 -34.21 4.75 4.82
CA ARG A 499 -33.45 5.27 3.68
C ARG A 499 -33.96 6.66 3.26
N PRO A 500 -33.12 7.55 2.69
CA PRO A 500 -31.69 7.38 2.49
C PRO A 500 -30.90 7.43 3.81
N PHE A 501 -29.86 6.59 3.92
CA PHE A 501 -28.99 6.61 5.09
C PHE A 501 -28.10 7.86 5.11
N ARG A 502 -27.82 8.36 6.31
CA ARG A 502 -26.83 9.42 6.55
C ARG A 502 -25.54 8.83 7.10
N LEU A 503 -24.44 9.57 6.93
CA LEU A 503 -23.22 9.34 7.69
C LEU A 503 -23.44 9.82 9.14
N GLN A 504 -22.99 9.02 10.09
CA GLN A 504 -22.90 9.38 11.50
C GLN A 504 -21.47 9.13 12.01
N TYR A 505 -21.00 9.98 12.91
CA TYR A 505 -19.74 9.75 13.62
C TYR A 505 -19.84 8.50 14.52
N ASP A 506 -18.73 7.78 14.68
CA ASP A 506 -18.66 6.66 15.61
C ASP A 506 -18.20 7.10 17.02
N LYS A 507 -18.96 6.72 18.05
CA LYS A 507 -18.70 7.16 19.44
C LYS A 507 -17.31 6.74 19.94
N GLU A 508 -16.93 5.49 19.71
CA GLU A 508 -15.62 4.96 20.12
C GLU A 508 -14.48 5.65 19.34
N TRP A 509 -14.68 5.93 18.05
CA TRP A 509 -13.70 6.67 17.26
C TRP A 509 -13.52 8.13 17.70
N LEU A 510 -14.58 8.85 18.07
CA LEU A 510 -14.44 10.20 18.61
C LEU A 510 -13.69 10.19 19.96
N ALA A 511 -13.95 9.20 20.81
CA ALA A 511 -13.23 9.02 22.07
C ALA A 511 -11.73 8.72 21.85
N ILE A 512 -11.41 7.80 20.93
CA ILE A 512 -10.02 7.51 20.51
C ILE A 512 -9.35 8.76 19.92
N THR A 513 -10.04 9.48 19.04
CA THR A 513 -9.51 10.71 18.42
C THR A 513 -9.20 11.79 19.46
N ARG A 514 -10.07 11.95 20.46
CA ARG A 514 -9.87 12.85 21.61
C ARG A 514 -8.67 12.41 22.46
N ALA A 515 -8.55 11.13 22.79
CA ALA A 515 -7.45 10.57 23.60
C ALA A 515 -6.06 10.70 22.92
N PHE A 516 -6.01 10.68 21.58
CA PHE A 516 -4.78 10.83 20.78
C PHE A 516 -4.50 12.28 20.33
N ALA A 517 -5.40 13.24 20.60
CA ALA A 517 -5.25 14.61 20.11
C ALA A 517 -3.99 15.33 20.65
N GLN A 518 -3.56 15.00 21.87
CA GLN A 518 -2.32 15.53 22.46
C GLN A 518 -1.06 14.97 21.79
N ASP A 519 -1.11 13.75 21.26
CA ASP A 519 0.02 13.07 20.59
C ASP A 519 0.22 13.58 19.15
N LEU A 520 -0.83 14.04 18.47
CA LEU A 520 -0.73 14.57 17.11
C LEU A 520 0.24 15.77 17.00
N ARG A 521 1.15 15.72 16.01
CA ARG A 521 2.04 16.82 15.58
C ARG A 521 1.87 17.01 14.08
N ILE A 522 1.84 18.27 13.63
CA ILE A 522 1.61 18.66 12.24
C ILE A 522 2.59 19.77 11.85
N GLY A 523 3.36 19.57 10.78
CA GLY A 523 4.24 20.59 10.20
C GLY A 523 5.64 20.72 10.82
N GLU A 524 6.04 19.74 11.64
CA GLU A 524 7.32 19.74 12.35
C GLU A 524 8.24 18.62 11.85
N PHE A 525 9.08 18.91 10.83
CA PHE A 525 10.03 17.94 10.24
C PHE A 525 11.03 17.32 11.24
N LYS A 526 11.25 17.99 12.38
CA LYS A 526 12.15 17.53 13.44
C LYS A 526 11.43 17.06 14.71
N ALA A 527 10.09 16.98 14.71
CA ALA A 527 9.37 16.44 15.85
C ALA A 527 9.67 14.93 15.99
N GLU A 528 10.02 14.51 17.21
CA GLU A 528 10.05 13.09 17.54
C GLU A 528 8.62 12.55 17.60
N THR A 529 8.37 11.42 16.95
CA THR A 529 7.08 10.73 17.04
C THR A 529 6.83 10.30 18.48
N PRO A 530 5.64 10.58 19.06
CA PRO A 530 5.33 10.20 20.44
C PRO A 530 5.62 8.73 20.71
N VAL A 531 6.28 8.47 21.84
CA VAL A 531 6.55 7.11 22.32
C VAL A 531 5.21 6.38 22.48
N ASN A 532 5.16 5.12 22.05
CA ASN A 532 3.95 4.32 22.23
C ASN A 532 3.70 4.10 23.74
N ARG A 533 2.64 4.73 24.27
CA ARG A 533 2.25 4.71 25.69
C ARG A 533 1.71 3.35 26.15
N GLY A 534 1.30 2.51 25.20
CA GLY A 534 0.84 1.14 25.43
C GLY A 534 -0.65 1.05 25.70
N ASP A 535 -1.24 -0.10 25.32
CA ASP A 535 -2.69 -0.30 25.24
C ASP A 535 -3.42 -0.01 26.57
N ALA A 536 -2.80 -0.28 27.72
CA ALA A 536 -3.39 -0.02 29.04
C ALA A 536 -3.52 1.48 29.36
N GLU A 537 -2.56 2.31 28.96
CA GLU A 537 -2.61 3.77 29.20
C GLU A 537 -3.55 4.46 28.20
N TYR A 538 -3.56 3.98 26.95
CA TYR A 538 -4.58 4.40 25.99
C TYR A 538 -5.97 4.01 26.45
N LEU A 539 -6.20 2.80 26.97
CA LEU A 539 -7.51 2.35 27.44
C LEU A 539 -8.09 3.29 28.51
N GLN A 540 -7.27 3.69 29.50
CA GLN A 540 -7.65 4.69 30.50
C GLN A 540 -8.01 6.04 29.84
N SER A 541 -7.11 6.54 28.98
CA SER A 541 -7.31 7.81 28.24
C SER A 541 -8.58 7.80 27.37
N ILE A 542 -8.90 6.65 26.77
CA ILE A 542 -10.05 6.43 25.89
C ILE A 542 -11.34 6.33 26.71
N MET A 543 -11.34 5.69 27.88
CA MET A 543 -12.53 5.61 28.73
C MET A 543 -12.94 6.99 29.27
N GLU A 544 -11.98 7.79 29.74
CA GLU A 544 -12.22 9.20 30.14
C GLU A 544 -12.73 10.05 28.97
N ALA A 545 -12.20 9.83 27.76
CA ALA A 545 -12.68 10.47 26.55
C ALA A 545 -14.08 9.98 26.12
N GLU A 546 -14.41 8.70 26.33
CA GLU A 546 -15.70 8.09 26.00
C GLU A 546 -16.82 8.64 26.89
N GLU A 547 -16.58 8.80 28.19
CA GLU A 547 -17.50 9.50 29.11
C GLU A 547 -17.71 10.96 28.71
N TRP A 548 -16.65 11.65 28.27
CA TRP A 548 -16.75 13.02 27.78
C TRP A 548 -17.58 13.11 26.49
N ILE A 549 -17.37 12.21 25.53
CA ILE A 549 -18.12 12.16 24.27
C ILE A 549 -19.59 11.77 24.51
N GLU A 550 -19.87 10.82 25.40
CA GLU A 550 -21.24 10.45 25.79
C GLU A 550 -22.01 11.68 26.30
N LYS A 551 -21.38 12.47 27.19
CA LYS A 551 -22.00 13.66 27.79
C LYS A 551 -22.14 14.87 26.85
N ASN A 552 -21.16 15.11 25.97
CA ASN A 552 -21.08 16.35 25.18
C ASN A 552 -21.53 16.20 23.72
N VAL A 553 -21.51 14.98 23.18
CA VAL A 553 -21.91 14.68 21.79
C VAL A 553 -23.18 13.82 21.75
N VAL A 554 -23.16 12.65 22.40
CA VAL A 554 -24.23 11.65 22.27
C VAL A 554 -25.51 12.11 22.98
N ALA A 555 -25.41 12.55 24.23
CA ALA A 555 -26.53 13.11 24.99
C ALA A 555 -27.06 14.45 24.45
N GLN A 556 -26.43 15.01 23.40
CA GLN A 556 -26.87 16.21 22.69
C GLN A 556 -27.34 15.90 21.25
N ASP A 557 -27.43 14.62 20.87
CA ASP A 557 -27.81 14.12 19.54
C ASP A 557 -26.93 14.63 18.38
N LYS A 558 -25.64 14.89 18.66
CA LYS A 558 -24.66 15.44 17.71
C LYS A 558 -23.83 14.37 16.98
N LEU A 559 -24.41 13.19 16.74
CA LEU A 559 -23.73 12.11 16.01
C LEU A 559 -23.97 12.13 14.50
N ASP A 560 -25.01 12.81 13.99
CA ASP A 560 -25.19 13.03 12.56
C ASP A 560 -24.01 13.86 12.00
N VAL A 561 -23.41 13.42 10.89
CA VAL A 561 -22.40 14.22 10.18
C VAL A 561 -23.11 15.40 9.50
N PRO A 562 -22.77 16.65 9.84
CA PRO A 562 -23.43 17.82 9.25
C PRO A 562 -23.12 17.92 7.76
N TYR A 563 -24.09 18.32 6.94
CA TYR A 563 -23.89 18.66 5.52
C TYR A 563 -23.38 20.10 5.40
N ASN A 564 -22.13 20.32 5.80
CA ASN A 564 -21.46 21.63 5.94
C ASN A 564 -20.37 21.87 4.86
N PHE A 565 -20.53 21.33 3.65
CA PHE A 565 -19.59 21.57 2.55
C PHE A 565 -19.51 23.06 2.17
N VAL A 566 -18.30 23.62 2.15
CA VAL A 566 -18.00 24.98 1.71
C VAL A 566 -16.79 24.95 0.75
N ARG A 567 -16.90 25.70 -0.37
CA ARG A 567 -15.77 25.92 -1.29
C ARG A 567 -14.79 26.92 -0.68
N VAL A 568 -13.73 26.44 -0.06
CA VAL A 568 -12.66 27.24 0.57
C VAL A 568 -11.59 27.76 -0.40
N ALA A 569 -11.49 27.19 -1.61
CA ALA A 569 -10.47 27.48 -2.60
C ALA A 569 -11.10 27.91 -3.94
N PRO A 570 -10.32 28.54 -4.86
CA PRO A 570 -10.80 28.85 -6.21
C PRO A 570 -11.26 27.60 -6.97
N VAL A 571 -12.30 27.76 -7.80
CA VAL A 571 -12.68 26.77 -8.80
C VAL A 571 -11.67 26.72 -9.95
N PHE A 572 -11.65 25.63 -10.70
CA PHE A 572 -10.81 25.48 -11.90
C PHE A 572 -11.07 26.60 -12.93
N ASP A 573 -9.99 27.24 -13.37
CA ASP A 573 -9.96 28.12 -14.54
C ASP A 573 -9.23 27.41 -15.69
N PRO A 574 -9.90 27.10 -16.81
CA PRO A 574 -9.27 26.51 -18.00
C PRO A 574 -8.12 27.33 -18.61
N SER A 575 -7.96 28.60 -18.25
CA SER A 575 -6.83 29.43 -18.68
C SER A 575 -5.52 29.08 -17.96
N VAL A 576 -5.59 28.48 -16.75
CA VAL A 576 -4.42 28.09 -15.96
C VAL A 576 -4.05 26.64 -16.29
N PRO A 577 -2.86 26.36 -16.87
CA PRO A 577 -2.49 25.01 -17.26
C PRO A 577 -2.25 24.11 -16.04
N VAL A 578 -2.63 22.83 -16.15
CA VAL A 578 -2.41 21.78 -15.12
C VAL A 578 -0.92 21.56 -14.82
N THR A 579 -0.04 21.99 -15.74
CA THR A 579 1.42 22.01 -15.57
C THR A 579 1.95 23.32 -14.99
N THR A 580 1.12 24.12 -14.29
CA THR A 580 1.59 25.30 -13.56
C THR A 580 2.58 24.92 -12.45
N LEU A 581 3.42 25.87 -12.06
CA LEU A 581 4.32 25.79 -10.92
C LEU A 581 3.82 26.65 -9.73
N ASP A 582 2.68 27.34 -9.89
CA ASP A 582 2.11 28.22 -8.88
C ASP A 582 1.49 27.39 -7.74
N THR A 583 2.23 27.20 -6.65
CA THR A 583 1.76 26.45 -5.48
C THR A 583 0.59 27.17 -4.80
N PRO A 584 -0.50 26.47 -4.46
CA PRO A 584 -1.60 27.06 -3.71
C PRO A 584 -1.16 27.41 -2.27
N PRO A 585 -1.82 28.38 -1.60
CA PRO A 585 -1.76 28.50 -0.15
C PRO A 585 -2.50 27.33 0.53
N GLU A 586 -2.35 27.21 1.85
CA GLU A 586 -3.26 26.37 2.64
C GLU A 586 -4.61 27.08 2.81
N TYR A 587 -5.71 26.33 2.75
CA TYR A 587 -7.06 26.85 2.99
C TYR A 587 -7.62 26.26 4.29
N PRO A 588 -7.65 27.00 5.41
CA PRO A 588 -8.24 26.52 6.66
C PRO A 588 -9.72 26.14 6.47
N ASN A 589 -10.06 24.86 6.72
CA ASN A 589 -11.36 24.32 6.37
C ASN A 589 -12.35 24.39 7.56
N PRO A 590 -13.53 25.03 7.42
CA PRO A 590 -14.53 25.12 8.49
C PRO A 590 -14.96 23.77 9.05
N GLN A 591 -15.08 22.74 8.20
CA GLN A 591 -15.49 21.39 8.61
C GLN A 591 -14.52 20.78 9.65
N THR A 592 -13.22 21.02 9.45
CA THR A 592 -12.15 20.59 10.37
C THR A 592 -12.18 21.38 11.67
N ALA A 593 -12.56 22.66 11.64
CA ALA A 593 -12.75 23.48 12.85
C ALA A 593 -13.98 23.02 13.66
N GLU A 594 -15.13 22.83 13.00
CA GLU A 594 -16.37 22.31 13.61
C GLU A 594 -16.17 20.92 14.22
N PHE A 595 -15.44 20.02 13.54
CA PHE A 595 -15.07 18.71 14.10
C PHE A 595 -14.18 18.84 15.35
N CYS A 596 -13.18 19.73 15.33
CA CYS A 596 -12.33 19.96 16.50
C CYS A 596 -13.12 20.53 17.69
N GLU A 597 -14.09 21.44 17.45
CA GLU A 597 -14.98 21.95 18.49
C GLU A 597 -15.89 20.84 19.05
N LEU A 598 -16.53 20.04 18.17
CA LEU A 598 -17.39 18.92 18.54
C LEU A 598 -16.70 17.90 19.45
N VAL A 599 -15.45 17.56 19.11
CA VAL A 599 -14.62 16.59 19.87
C VAL A 599 -13.87 17.28 21.03
N GLY A 600 -13.92 18.61 21.13
CA GLY A 600 -13.34 19.42 22.20
C GLY A 600 -11.80 19.43 22.20
N ILE A 601 -11.18 19.51 21.02
CA ILE A 601 -9.73 19.40 20.79
C ILE A 601 -9.16 20.61 20.03
N GLU A 602 -7.84 20.77 20.09
CA GLU A 602 -7.09 21.82 19.38
C GLU A 602 -7.06 21.56 17.86
N ASN A 603 -7.47 22.55 17.05
CA ASN A 603 -7.34 22.49 15.60
C ASN A 603 -5.91 22.84 15.14
N LYS A 604 -5.04 21.83 15.06
CA LYS A 604 -3.63 21.94 14.64
C LYS A 604 -3.42 22.23 13.14
N LEU A 605 -4.50 22.31 12.36
CA LEU A 605 -4.48 22.71 10.95
C LEU A 605 -4.83 24.19 10.75
N ALA A 606 -5.49 24.83 11.72
CA ALA A 606 -5.75 26.26 11.68
C ALA A 606 -4.44 27.07 11.61
N LEU A 607 -4.48 28.19 10.89
CA LEU A 607 -3.45 29.22 10.83
C LEU A 607 -4.11 30.59 10.75
N SER A 608 -3.43 31.61 11.25
CA SER A 608 -3.75 33.01 10.96
C SER A 608 -3.28 33.44 9.56
N ASP A 609 -3.90 34.49 9.00
CA ASP A 609 -3.48 35.08 7.71
C ASP A 609 -2.01 35.53 7.72
N GLU A 610 -1.52 36.02 8.86
CA GLU A 610 -0.11 36.40 9.05
C GLU A 610 0.82 35.18 8.96
N GLU A 611 0.43 34.05 9.53
CA GLU A 611 1.19 32.79 9.46
C GLU A 611 1.12 32.12 8.09
N LEU A 612 0.01 32.25 7.37
CA LEU A 612 -0.14 31.81 5.99
C LEU A 612 0.79 32.64 5.09
N ALA A 613 0.75 33.96 5.19
CA ALA A 613 1.64 34.86 4.48
C ALA A 613 3.11 34.60 4.82
N ALA A 614 3.45 34.37 6.09
CA ALA A 614 4.81 34.08 6.54
C ALA A 614 5.33 32.69 6.13
N ARG A 615 4.45 31.72 5.85
CA ARG A 615 4.80 30.43 5.22
C ARG A 615 5.02 30.61 3.72
N MET A 616 4.08 31.22 3.00
CA MET A 616 4.21 31.46 1.56
C MET A 616 5.45 32.31 1.22
N ALA A 617 5.74 33.35 2.01
CA ALA A 617 6.94 34.18 1.84
C ALA A 617 8.27 33.47 2.18
N ARG A 618 8.22 32.37 2.94
CA ARG A 618 9.39 31.53 3.27
C ARG A 618 9.72 30.56 2.14
N GLY A 619 8.73 30.18 1.34
CA GLY A 619 8.85 29.11 0.35
C GLY A 619 8.97 27.71 0.99
N PRO A 620 9.18 26.68 0.17
CA PRO A 620 9.13 25.30 0.61
C PRO A 620 10.34 24.93 1.49
N ARG A 621 10.18 23.89 2.31
CA ARG A 621 11.27 23.32 3.11
C ARG A 621 12.45 22.91 2.19
N PRO A 622 13.72 23.10 2.58
CA PRO A 622 14.85 22.54 1.82
C PRO A 622 14.82 21.00 1.80
N ASN A 623 15.04 20.41 0.62
CA ASN A 623 15.16 18.95 0.44
C ASN A 623 16.29 18.40 1.33
N SER A 624 16.05 17.29 2.03
CA SER A 624 16.98 16.62 2.94
C SER A 624 18.32 16.29 2.27
N ARG A 625 18.31 16.03 0.95
CA ARG A 625 19.50 15.75 0.13
C ARG A 625 20.32 16.99 -0.28
N SER A 626 19.82 18.22 -0.11
CA SER A 626 20.53 19.43 -0.58
C SER A 626 21.66 19.91 0.34
N ASN A 627 21.86 19.28 1.51
CA ASN A 627 22.97 19.59 2.43
C ASN A 627 24.35 19.14 1.92
N PHE A 628 24.45 18.49 0.76
CA PHE A 628 25.73 18.19 0.13
C PHE A 628 26.20 19.37 -0.73
N ASP A 629 26.84 20.35 -0.09
CA ASP A 629 27.21 21.65 -0.67
C ASP A 629 28.02 21.53 -1.99
N PRO A 630 27.50 22.05 -3.13
CA PRO A 630 28.21 22.08 -4.40
C PRO A 630 29.41 23.06 -4.47
N SER A 631 29.60 23.95 -3.49
CA SER A 631 30.57 25.07 -3.54
C SER A 631 32.00 24.63 -3.87
N HIS A 632 32.41 23.45 -3.36
CA HIS A 632 33.78 22.95 -3.47
C HIS A 632 34.17 22.41 -4.85
N ARG A 633 33.35 22.59 -5.89
CA ARG A 633 33.69 22.29 -7.30
C ARG A 633 33.63 23.49 -8.27
N ARG A 634 33.86 24.72 -7.79
CA ARG A 634 34.19 25.87 -8.66
C ARG A 634 35.48 26.63 -8.27
N GLY A 635 36.56 25.89 -8.03
CA GLY A 635 37.94 26.42 -7.98
C GLY A 635 38.81 25.90 -9.14
N ALA A 636 39.70 26.75 -9.67
CA ALA A 636 40.78 26.40 -10.62
C ALA A 636 40.43 26.04 -12.09
N ARG A 637 39.83 26.97 -12.84
CA ARG A 637 40.24 27.23 -14.24
C ARG A 637 40.55 28.72 -14.43
N GLY A 638 41.83 29.06 -14.35
CA GLY A 638 42.30 30.46 -14.37
C GLY A 638 42.10 31.15 -15.71
N ARG A 639 41.12 32.08 -15.78
CA ARG A 639 40.96 32.98 -16.93
C ARG A 639 41.99 34.11 -16.82
N ARG A 640 43.16 33.94 -17.47
CA ARG A 640 44.24 34.93 -17.49
C ARG A 640 43.81 36.17 -18.27
N GLN A 641 43.29 37.19 -17.59
CA GLN A 641 42.98 38.49 -18.21
C GLN A 641 44.28 39.14 -18.74
N GLY A 642 44.27 39.55 -20.01
CA GLY A 642 45.32 40.40 -20.55
C GLY A 642 45.11 41.85 -20.14
N ARG A 643 46.11 42.49 -19.52
CA ARG A 643 46.19 43.95 -19.45
C ARG A 643 46.71 44.50 -20.79
N GLY A 644 46.15 45.61 -21.25
CA GLY A 644 46.46 46.18 -22.56
C GLY A 644 47.70 47.08 -22.62
N GLY A 645 48.13 47.36 -23.85
CA GLY A 645 49.13 48.38 -24.22
C GLY A 645 48.94 48.78 -25.70
N PRO A 646 49.26 50.01 -26.16
CA PRO A 646 48.54 50.59 -27.30
C PRO A 646 49.39 51.08 -28.50
N ARG A 647 48.65 51.47 -29.57
CA ARG A 647 49.00 52.36 -30.72
C ARG A 647 49.62 51.77 -32.00
N ARG A 648 49.08 52.29 -33.13
CA ARG A 648 49.58 52.28 -34.54
C ARG A 648 49.63 50.90 -35.24
N GLY A 649 49.44 50.81 -36.56
CA GLY A 649 48.97 51.82 -37.53
C GLY A 649 49.37 51.52 -38.99
N GLY A 650 48.39 51.48 -39.90
CA GLY A 650 48.58 51.12 -41.32
C GLY A 650 48.73 49.61 -41.56
N GLN A 651 48.69 49.08 -42.79
CA GLN A 651 48.15 49.55 -44.08
C GLN A 651 48.12 48.36 -45.07
N ARG A 652 47.34 48.44 -46.16
CA ARG A 652 47.42 47.60 -47.39
C ARG A 652 47.16 46.08 -47.31
N SER A 653 46.00 45.71 -47.88
CA SER A 653 45.84 44.83 -49.07
C SER A 653 46.97 43.86 -49.45
N GLY A 654 46.59 42.58 -49.60
CA GLY A 654 47.28 41.52 -50.33
C GLY A 654 46.29 40.42 -50.64
#